data_AF-A0AAE1MLQ1-F1
#
_entry.id   AF-A0AAE1MLQ1-F1
#
_cell.length_a   1.000
_cell.length_b   1.000
_cell.length_c   1.000
_cell.angle_alpha   90.00
_cell.angle_beta   90.00
_cell.angle_gamma   90.00
#
_symmetry.space_group_name_H-M   'P 1'
#
loop_
_entity.id
_entity.type
_entity.pdbx_description
1 polymer ?
#
loop_
_entity_poly.entity_id
_entity_poly.type
_entity_poly.pdbx_seq_one_letter_code
_entity_poly.pdbx_strand_id
1 'polypeptide(L)'
;MTSFLKPENALKRAEELINVGQKQDALQTLHGLITSKRYRAWQKTLERIMFKYVELCVDMRKGRFAKDGLIQYRIICQQVNVSSLEEVIKHFMHLSTEKAEQARSQAQALEEALDVDDLEADKRPEDLMLSYVSGEKGKDRSDREVVTPWFKFLWETYRTVLEILRNNSKLEALYAMTAHRAFQFCKQYKRTTEFRRLCEIIRNHLANLNKYRDQRDRPDLSAPESMQLYLDTRFEQLKVATELELWQEAFRSVEDIHGLMCIVKKTPKASLMVLYYAKLTEIFWISSSYLYHAYAWFRLFLLQKSFNKNLSQKDLQLIASSVVLAALSVPPHDHSQGASHLELEHEKERNLRMANLIGFNLESKPDGREVLSRSALLAELVSKGVMSCATQEVKDIYHQLEHEFLPLDLPLKVQPLLTKISKLGGKLSSASSVPEVQLSQYVPSLEKLATLRLLQQVSNIYQTMKIGTLSRMIPFFDFSVVEKISVDAAKHNFVSMKVDHMKSVVVFCKKSLESDGLRDSLASLAEFLNKPRLVIYPSDSKPSNLEAWLSNLVEAVTKEHKRLLARKSIIEKRKEEQERQLLEMEREEESKRLRQQKITEEAEQRRLANEYEQRKNQRILREIEERELEEAQALLQEAEKRIKKKGKKPIIEGEKMTKQTLMELTLTEQLRERQEMEKKLQKLAKTMDYLERAKREEAAPLIEAAYQKRLVEEKLLHEREQQLEIEVSKQCHEGDLKEKERLARMVGNKEIYQERVVSRRQEEFNRLRREREERISRILQSRRLEREKMRKLKYYLRLEEERQQKLREEEEARKREEAERRKKEEAERLAKLAEIAEKQRQRERELEEKAERQKKEALFGRGGEAAVKPLEPSARTLEAGSAAPAAAAAAAAPAPSSGKYVPKFRRERTEGPAAATPPETDRWTNPSRQDGGDRWRSDDRRPAFGSGGGSRSSSTWSSSRRDR
;
A
#
# COMPACT_ATOMS: atom_id res chain seq x y z
N MET A 1 1.64 45.38 5.97
CA MET A 1 2.89 44.68 5.60
C MET A 1 3.97 45.70 5.36
N THR A 2 5.18 45.51 5.88
CA THR A 2 6.33 46.40 5.66
C THR A 2 6.98 46.16 4.29
N SER A 3 6.73 47.06 3.33
CA SER A 3 7.32 47.00 1.99
C SER A 3 8.75 47.55 2.00
N PHE A 4 9.74 46.70 2.27
CA PHE A 4 11.15 47.08 2.14
C PHE A 4 11.51 47.40 0.68
N LEU A 5 12.46 48.34 0.49
CA LEU A 5 13.02 48.70 -0.82
C LEU A 5 14.33 47.94 -1.12
N LYS A 6 15.17 47.72 -0.10
CA LYS A 6 16.39 46.89 -0.18
C LYS A 6 16.28 45.67 0.74
N PRO A 7 16.77 44.47 0.36
CA PRO A 7 16.76 43.28 1.23
C PRO A 7 17.57 43.50 2.52
N GLU A 8 18.67 44.24 2.43
CA GLU A 8 19.60 44.56 3.53
C GLU A 8 18.89 45.21 4.72
N ASN A 9 17.89 46.05 4.46
CA ASN A 9 17.13 46.75 5.50
C ASN A 9 16.20 45.78 6.27
N ALA A 10 15.72 44.73 5.62
CA ALA A 10 14.93 43.68 6.27
C ALA A 10 15.80 42.78 7.16
N LEU A 11 17.05 42.51 6.75
CA LEU A 11 18.02 41.79 7.59
C LEU A 11 18.34 42.58 8.86
N LYS A 12 18.74 43.86 8.72
CA LYS A 12 18.99 44.75 9.87
C LYS A 12 17.78 44.85 10.80
N ARG A 13 16.57 45.01 10.24
CA ARG A 13 15.35 45.08 11.06
C ARG A 13 15.04 43.76 11.77
N ALA A 14 15.38 42.61 11.19
CA ALA A 14 15.28 41.33 11.88
C ALA A 14 16.33 41.19 13.00
N GLU A 15 17.55 41.66 12.79
CA GLU A 15 18.61 41.69 13.81
C GLU A 15 18.23 42.60 15.00
N GLU A 16 17.68 43.80 14.74
CA GLU A 16 17.08 44.67 15.76
C GLU A 16 15.99 43.95 16.58
N LEU A 17 15.04 43.29 15.91
CA LEU A 17 13.94 42.56 16.55
C LEU A 17 14.44 41.34 17.34
N ILE A 18 15.50 40.66 16.89
CA ILE A 18 16.16 39.57 17.65
C ILE A 18 16.78 40.11 18.94
N ASN A 19 17.46 41.26 18.89
CA ASN A 19 18.09 41.88 20.06
C ASN A 19 17.07 42.35 21.10
N VAL A 20 15.86 42.71 20.68
CA VAL A 20 14.70 43.03 21.55
C VAL A 20 13.94 41.75 21.99
N GLY A 21 14.40 40.56 21.60
CA GLY A 21 13.78 39.27 21.94
C GLY A 21 12.56 38.88 21.09
N GLN A 22 12.11 39.75 20.18
CA GLN A 22 10.95 39.56 19.30
C GLN A 22 11.26 38.63 18.10
N LYS A 23 11.78 37.43 18.38
CA LYS A 23 12.14 36.40 17.37
C LYS A 23 10.97 36.07 16.43
N GLN A 24 9.72 36.09 16.91
CA GLN A 24 8.53 35.81 16.10
C GLN A 24 8.29 36.87 15.01
N ASP A 25 8.52 38.15 15.33
CA ASP A 25 8.29 39.27 14.42
C ASP A 25 9.48 39.48 13.47
N ALA A 26 10.71 39.18 13.95
CA ALA A 26 11.88 39.03 13.09
C ALA A 26 11.64 37.94 12.02
N LEU A 27 11.11 36.78 12.43
CA LEU A 27 10.78 35.68 11.51
C LEU A 27 9.71 36.07 10.49
N GLN A 28 8.64 36.76 10.90
CA GLN A 28 7.61 37.26 9.97
C GLN A 28 8.16 38.32 9.01
N THR A 29 9.03 39.21 9.50
CA THR A 29 9.69 40.26 8.70
C THR A 29 10.51 39.66 7.56
N LEU A 30 11.29 38.61 7.84
CA LEU A 30 12.05 37.88 6.82
C LEU A 30 11.15 37.03 5.91
N HIS A 31 10.13 36.35 6.46
CA HIS A 31 9.16 35.57 5.68
C HIS A 31 8.45 36.42 4.62
N GLY A 32 8.00 37.62 4.99
CA GLY A 32 7.34 38.56 4.09
C GLY A 32 8.26 39.11 2.99
N LEU A 33 9.58 39.07 3.19
CA LEU A 33 10.55 39.41 2.15
C LEU A 33 10.74 38.23 1.17
N ILE A 34 10.97 37.03 1.69
CA ILE A 34 11.24 35.80 0.91
C ILE A 34 10.03 35.39 0.05
N THR A 35 8.81 35.61 0.54
CA THR A 35 7.55 35.36 -0.20
C THR A 35 7.16 36.50 -1.15
N SER A 36 7.88 37.62 -1.16
CA SER A 36 7.53 38.80 -1.96
C SER A 36 7.79 38.59 -3.46
N LYS A 37 6.77 38.88 -4.28
CA LYS A 37 6.89 38.91 -5.75
C LYS A 37 7.96 39.90 -6.26
N ARG A 38 8.39 40.88 -5.44
CA ARG A 38 9.43 41.87 -5.80
C ARG A 38 10.83 41.28 -5.87
N TYR A 39 11.16 40.29 -5.02
CA TYR A 39 12.51 39.75 -4.87
C TYR A 39 12.68 38.37 -5.52
N ARG A 40 12.24 38.27 -6.79
CA ARG A 40 12.28 37.04 -7.59
C ARG A 40 13.64 36.71 -8.21
N ALA A 41 14.55 37.68 -8.31
CA ALA A 41 15.91 37.47 -8.81
C ALA A 41 16.88 37.20 -7.65
N TRP A 42 17.77 36.21 -7.82
CA TRP A 42 18.75 35.86 -6.78
C TRP A 42 19.77 36.98 -6.54
N GLN A 43 20.15 37.17 -5.28
CA GLN A 43 21.15 38.13 -4.82
C GLN A 43 21.89 37.53 -3.61
N LYS A 44 23.19 37.78 -3.46
CA LYS A 44 23.98 37.26 -2.33
C LYS A 44 23.49 37.73 -0.94
N THR A 45 22.74 38.83 -0.87
CA THR A 45 22.07 39.26 0.36
C THR A 45 20.90 38.35 0.76
N LEU A 46 20.19 37.76 -0.22
CA LEU A 46 19.10 36.82 0.05
C LEU A 46 19.61 35.51 0.67
N GLU A 47 20.80 35.06 0.30
CA GLU A 47 21.49 33.91 0.91
C GLU A 47 21.77 34.14 2.41
N ARG A 48 22.33 35.30 2.78
CA ARG A 48 22.51 35.70 4.19
C ARG A 48 21.19 35.79 4.96
N ILE A 49 20.15 36.31 4.32
CA ILE A 49 18.79 36.37 4.88
C ILE A 49 18.22 34.97 5.09
N MET A 50 18.44 34.04 4.17
CA MET A 50 17.98 32.66 4.29
C MET A 50 18.67 31.89 5.42
N PHE A 51 19.98 32.07 5.63
CA PHE A 51 20.65 31.51 6.80
C PHE A 51 20.01 32.00 8.11
N LYS A 52 19.83 33.32 8.27
CA LYS A 52 19.19 33.91 9.47
C LYS A 52 17.73 33.50 9.64
N TYR A 53 16.99 33.37 8.54
CA TYR A 53 15.61 32.89 8.51
C TYR A 53 15.50 31.42 8.95
N VAL A 54 16.40 30.57 8.47
CA VAL A 54 16.50 29.15 8.84
C VAL A 54 16.85 28.99 10.32
N GLU A 55 17.81 29.77 10.83
CA GLU A 55 18.17 29.78 12.27
C GLU A 55 16.94 30.09 13.14
N LEU A 56 16.19 31.15 12.82
CA LEU A 56 14.94 31.47 13.53
C LEU A 56 13.88 30.37 13.43
N CYS A 57 13.76 29.71 12.26
CA CYS A 57 12.83 28.60 12.10
C CYS A 57 13.21 27.39 12.97
N VAL A 58 14.50 27.10 13.13
CA VAL A 58 15.00 26.00 13.96
C VAL A 58 14.83 26.32 15.45
N ASP A 59 15.31 27.47 15.90
CA ASP A 59 15.19 27.94 17.30
C ASP A 59 13.74 27.91 17.79
N MET A 60 12.79 28.32 16.94
CA MET A 60 11.37 28.38 17.27
C MET A 60 10.58 27.11 16.89
N ARG A 61 11.25 26.07 16.36
CA ARG A 61 10.66 24.81 15.86
C ARG A 61 9.54 25.01 14.82
N LYS A 62 9.60 26.10 14.03
CA LYS A 62 8.57 26.52 13.05
C LYS A 62 8.74 25.84 11.69
N GLY A 63 8.71 24.51 11.65
CA GLY A 63 9.02 23.72 10.43
C GLY A 63 8.21 24.07 9.18
N ARG A 64 6.95 24.52 9.33
CA ARG A 64 6.12 25.01 8.21
C ARG A 64 6.71 26.27 7.55
N PHE A 65 7.16 27.24 8.35
CA PHE A 65 7.82 28.44 7.85
C PHE A 65 9.14 28.11 7.13
N ALA A 66 9.93 27.17 7.66
CA ALA A 66 11.13 26.68 6.96
C ALA A 66 10.77 26.10 5.59
N LYS A 67 9.77 25.21 5.53
CA LYS A 67 9.29 24.60 4.28
C LYS A 67 8.87 25.63 3.25
N ASP A 68 7.97 26.54 3.61
CA ASP A 68 7.41 27.53 2.68
C ASP A 68 8.48 28.50 2.18
N GLY A 69 9.38 28.95 3.08
CA GLY A 69 10.51 29.81 2.71
C GLY A 69 11.53 29.12 1.80
N LEU A 70 11.90 27.87 2.08
CA LEU A 70 12.82 27.09 1.24
C LEU A 70 12.21 26.75 -0.14
N ILE A 71 10.89 26.55 -0.23
CA ILE A 71 10.19 26.37 -1.52
C ILE A 71 10.28 27.65 -2.36
N GLN A 72 10.05 28.83 -1.78
CA GLN A 72 10.22 30.10 -2.51
C GLN A 72 11.69 30.35 -2.87
N TYR A 73 12.63 30.06 -1.96
CA TYR A 73 14.06 30.23 -2.23
C TYR A 73 14.55 29.30 -3.35
N ARG A 74 14.06 28.05 -3.40
CA ARG A 74 14.31 27.15 -4.54
C ARG A 74 13.88 27.77 -5.87
N ILE A 75 12.68 28.36 -5.93
CA ILE A 75 12.18 29.02 -7.15
C ILE A 75 13.07 30.20 -7.56
N ILE A 76 13.61 30.97 -6.61
CA ILE A 76 14.55 32.08 -6.87
C ILE A 76 15.93 31.57 -7.34
N CYS A 77 16.42 30.49 -6.75
CA CYS A 77 17.77 29.94 -7.02
C CYS A 77 17.88 29.07 -8.27
N GLN A 78 16.82 28.34 -8.65
CA GLN A 78 16.87 27.19 -9.57
C GLN A 78 17.49 27.49 -10.95
N GLN A 79 17.34 28.70 -11.46
CA GLN A 79 17.92 29.12 -12.75
C GLN A 79 19.29 29.80 -12.63
N VAL A 80 19.61 30.41 -11.47
CA VAL A 80 20.75 31.33 -11.33
C VAL A 80 21.89 30.73 -10.51
N ASN A 81 21.61 30.21 -9.32
CA ASN A 81 22.62 29.71 -8.40
C ASN A 81 22.06 28.59 -7.51
N VAL A 82 22.23 27.35 -7.95
CA VAL A 82 21.71 26.16 -7.26
C VAL A 82 22.54 25.78 -6.03
N SER A 83 23.85 26.04 -6.00
CA SER A 83 24.69 25.73 -4.83
C SER A 83 24.35 26.61 -3.62
N SER A 84 23.85 27.83 -3.83
CA SER A 84 23.31 28.67 -2.75
C SER A 84 22.11 28.03 -2.03
N LEU A 85 21.27 27.27 -2.74
CA LEU A 85 20.19 26.47 -2.13
C LEU A 85 20.77 25.27 -1.36
N GLU A 86 21.81 24.63 -1.89
CA GLU A 86 22.50 23.52 -1.25
C GLU A 86 23.13 23.92 0.10
N GLU A 87 23.87 25.03 0.18
CA GLU A 87 24.48 25.48 1.43
C GLU A 87 23.45 25.89 2.49
N VAL A 88 22.37 26.59 2.10
CA VAL A 88 21.25 26.90 3.00
C VAL A 88 20.58 25.63 3.54
N ILE A 89 20.45 24.58 2.71
CA ILE A 89 19.89 23.28 3.12
C ILE A 89 20.87 22.48 4.01
N LYS A 90 22.18 22.53 3.75
CA LYS A 90 23.22 21.96 4.63
C LYS A 90 23.15 22.60 6.03
N HIS A 91 23.07 23.94 6.12
CA HIS A 91 22.94 24.69 7.38
C HIS A 91 21.65 24.31 8.12
N PHE A 92 20.51 24.25 7.42
CA PHE A 92 19.22 23.86 8.02
C PHE A 92 19.27 22.47 8.65
N MET A 93 19.85 21.49 7.95
CA MET A 93 20.03 20.13 8.49
C MET A 93 21.02 20.09 9.65
N HIS A 94 22.14 20.83 9.55
CA HIS A 94 23.16 20.86 10.61
C HIS A 94 22.59 21.42 11.91
N LEU A 95 22.01 22.61 11.89
CA LEU A 95 21.35 23.23 13.06
C LEU A 95 20.23 22.37 13.64
N SER A 96 19.41 21.74 12.78
CA SER A 96 18.34 20.85 13.24
C SER A 96 18.88 19.58 13.92
N THR A 97 20.06 19.11 13.50
CA THR A 97 20.74 17.96 14.13
C THR A 97 21.37 18.37 15.45
N GLU A 98 22.11 19.49 15.45
CA GLU A 98 22.77 20.06 16.64
C GLU A 98 21.76 20.34 17.77
N LYS A 99 20.60 20.95 17.47
CA LYS A 99 19.55 21.17 18.48
C LYS A 99 18.94 19.88 19.03
N ALA A 100 18.83 18.83 18.20
CA ALA A 100 18.33 17.54 18.64
C ALA A 100 19.34 16.79 19.52
N GLU A 101 20.63 16.92 19.21
CA GLU A 101 21.73 16.38 20.03
C GLU A 101 21.89 17.16 21.34
N GLN A 102 21.80 18.50 21.32
CA GLN A 102 21.73 19.34 22.53
C GLN A 102 20.57 18.95 23.44
N ALA A 103 19.36 18.76 22.89
CA ALA A 103 18.19 18.35 23.67
C ALA A 103 18.36 16.96 24.29
N ARG A 104 19.02 16.03 23.58
CA ARG A 104 19.38 14.71 24.10
C ARG A 104 20.40 14.82 25.24
N SER A 105 21.49 15.56 25.05
CA SER A 105 22.50 15.75 26.10
C SER A 105 21.91 16.45 27.34
N GLN A 106 20.93 17.34 27.17
CA GLN A 106 20.17 17.93 28.27
C GLN A 106 19.32 16.89 29.01
N ALA A 107 18.62 16.01 28.30
CA ALA A 107 17.85 14.93 28.95
C ALA A 107 18.75 13.91 29.67
N GLN A 108 19.92 13.59 29.10
CA GLN A 108 20.91 12.73 29.74
C GLN A 108 21.53 13.38 30.98
N ALA A 109 21.89 14.68 30.92
CA ALA A 109 22.39 15.41 32.08
C ALA A 109 21.33 15.60 33.18
N LEU A 110 20.05 15.69 32.81
CA LEU A 110 18.93 15.68 33.78
C LEU A 110 18.75 14.31 34.43
N GLU A 111 18.93 13.22 33.68
CA GLU A 111 18.92 11.86 34.21
C GLU A 111 20.12 11.61 35.15
N GLU A 112 21.34 11.93 34.71
CA GLU A 112 22.57 11.83 35.51
C GLU A 112 22.54 12.71 36.78
N ALA A 113 21.79 13.81 36.78
CA ALA A 113 21.58 14.65 37.97
C ALA A 113 20.46 14.14 38.90
N LEU A 114 19.59 13.24 38.43
CA LEU A 114 18.54 12.59 39.23
C LEU A 114 18.99 11.23 39.78
N ASP A 115 19.92 10.55 39.10
CA ASP A 115 20.52 9.25 39.47
C ASP A 115 21.54 9.35 40.64
N VAL A 116 21.65 10.52 41.29
CA VAL A 116 22.62 10.84 42.34
C VAL A 116 22.00 10.91 43.75
N ASP A 117 20.68 11.10 43.87
CA ASP A 117 19.99 11.25 45.16
C ASP A 117 19.11 10.02 45.52
N ASP A 118 19.63 9.22 46.45
CA ASP A 118 18.95 8.22 47.31
C ASP A 118 18.17 7.05 46.65
N LEU A 119 18.76 5.84 46.79
CA LEU A 119 18.19 4.55 46.38
C LEU A 119 16.88 4.16 47.10
N GLU A 120 16.48 4.83 48.17
CA GLU A 120 15.18 4.60 48.82
C GLU A 120 14.02 5.35 48.13
N ALA A 121 14.29 6.40 47.35
CA ALA A 121 13.27 7.24 46.70
C ALA A 121 12.57 6.58 45.50
N ASP A 122 13.20 5.56 44.90
CA ASP A 122 12.81 4.89 43.64
C ASP A 122 11.48 4.09 43.71
N LYS A 123 10.79 4.15 44.86
CA LYS A 123 9.51 3.46 45.15
C LYS A 123 8.37 4.44 45.45
N ARG A 124 8.35 5.60 44.79
CA ARG A 124 7.17 6.48 44.78
C ARG A 124 5.92 5.65 44.36
N PRO A 125 4.81 5.71 45.11
CA PRO A 125 3.59 4.97 44.76
C PRO A 125 3.07 5.31 43.37
N GLU A 126 3.27 6.55 42.95
CA GLU A 126 2.93 7.11 41.63
C GLU A 126 3.67 6.37 40.50
N ASP A 127 4.99 6.21 40.62
CA ASP A 127 5.81 5.52 39.62
C ASP A 127 5.57 4.01 39.61
N LEU A 128 5.34 3.40 40.78
CA LEU A 128 4.94 2.01 40.88
C LEU A 128 3.58 1.78 40.19
N MET A 129 2.58 2.63 40.45
CA MET A 129 1.27 2.58 39.77
C MET A 129 1.39 2.79 38.27
N LEU A 130 2.21 3.75 37.82
CA LEU A 130 2.46 3.97 36.39
C LEU A 130 3.16 2.77 35.75
N SER A 131 4.08 2.09 36.45
CA SER A 131 4.75 0.89 35.94
C SER A 131 3.79 -0.30 35.71
N TYR A 132 2.72 -0.41 36.51
CA TYR A 132 1.66 -1.41 36.32
C TYR A 132 0.72 -1.07 35.15
N VAL A 133 0.61 0.21 34.76
CA VAL A 133 -0.24 0.65 33.63
C VAL A 133 0.55 0.72 32.32
N SER A 134 1.85 1.02 32.37
CA SER A 134 2.72 1.21 31.22
C SER A 134 4.17 0.87 31.58
N GLY A 135 4.81 0.01 30.81
CA GLY A 135 6.24 -0.31 30.96
C GLY A 135 7.22 0.81 30.55
N GLU A 136 6.75 2.06 30.44
CA GLU A 136 7.56 3.25 30.16
C GLU A 136 8.20 3.74 31.47
N LYS A 137 9.53 3.63 31.57
CA LYS A 137 10.32 4.07 32.74
C LYS A 137 10.40 5.60 32.82
N GLY A 138 10.90 6.14 33.94
CA GLY A 138 11.14 7.59 34.09
C GLY A 138 11.93 8.20 32.93
N LYS A 139 13.03 7.54 32.53
CA LYS A 139 13.84 7.85 31.34
C LYS A 139 13.01 7.97 30.05
N ASP A 140 12.11 7.02 29.79
CA ASP A 140 11.28 7.03 28.59
C ASP A 140 10.31 8.22 28.57
N ARG A 141 9.95 8.77 29.75
CA ARG A 141 9.08 9.94 29.89
C ARG A 141 9.85 11.24 29.70
N SER A 142 11.06 11.39 30.26
CA SER A 142 11.91 12.57 30.02
C SER A 142 12.36 12.67 28.56
N ASP A 143 12.73 11.55 27.91
CA ASP A 143 12.99 11.48 26.47
C ASP A 143 11.73 11.79 25.62
N ARG A 144 10.53 11.54 26.15
CA ARG A 144 9.25 11.84 25.47
C ARG A 144 8.84 13.31 25.58
N GLU A 145 9.20 13.98 26.66
CA GLU A 145 8.94 15.41 26.88
C GLU A 145 10.02 16.30 26.23
N VAL A 146 11.30 16.07 26.55
CA VAL A 146 12.40 16.95 26.14
C VAL A 146 12.87 16.63 24.71
N VAL A 147 13.22 15.37 24.44
CA VAL A 147 13.96 14.98 23.23
C VAL A 147 13.04 14.70 22.04
N THR A 148 11.93 14.00 22.27
CA THR A 148 10.99 13.58 21.23
C THR A 148 10.39 14.73 20.40
N PRO A 149 10.09 15.93 20.94
CA PRO A 149 9.71 17.08 20.11
C PRO A 149 10.79 17.52 19.13
N TRP A 150 12.06 17.47 19.52
CA TRP A 150 13.19 17.79 18.64
C TRP A 150 13.44 16.68 17.61
N PHE A 151 13.33 15.40 17.98
CA PHE A 151 13.39 14.29 17.00
C PHE A 151 12.25 14.34 15.98
N LYS A 152 11.03 14.73 16.39
CA LYS A 152 9.90 14.98 15.46
C LYS A 152 10.19 16.16 14.52
N PHE A 153 10.81 17.23 15.03
CA PHE A 153 11.22 18.37 14.21
C PHE A 153 12.31 18.00 13.20
N LEU A 154 13.38 17.32 13.64
CA LEU A 154 14.48 16.85 12.79
C LEU A 154 14.01 15.87 11.71
N TRP A 155 13.10 14.95 12.05
CA TRP A 155 12.43 14.08 11.07
C TRP A 155 11.68 14.89 10.00
N GLU A 156 10.85 15.86 10.40
CA GLU A 156 10.08 16.67 9.45
C GLU A 156 11.00 17.63 8.65
N THR A 157 12.16 18.03 9.19
CA THR A 157 13.25 18.70 8.46
C THR A 157 13.80 17.79 7.34
N TYR A 158 14.24 16.57 7.64
CA TYR A 158 14.74 15.65 6.61
C TYR A 158 13.68 15.36 5.54
N ARG A 159 12.43 15.11 5.95
CA ARG A 159 11.30 14.94 5.04
C ARG A 159 11.10 16.16 4.14
N THR A 160 11.09 17.35 4.73
CA THR A 160 10.89 18.62 4.01
C THR A 160 11.99 18.84 2.98
N VAL A 161 13.25 18.60 3.35
CA VAL A 161 14.39 18.68 2.43
C VAL A 161 14.23 17.67 1.28
N LEU A 162 13.89 16.41 1.55
CA LEU A 162 13.65 15.41 0.49
C LEU A 162 12.48 15.78 -0.43
N GLU A 163 11.40 16.35 0.10
CA GLU A 163 10.26 16.85 -0.71
C GLU A 163 10.64 18.06 -1.60
N ILE A 164 11.62 18.87 -1.18
CA ILE A 164 12.13 20.05 -1.91
C ILE A 164 13.16 19.66 -2.96
N LEU A 165 14.08 18.73 -2.65
CA LEU A 165 15.19 18.34 -3.53
C LEU A 165 14.79 17.36 -4.66
N ARG A 166 13.64 16.68 -4.55
CA ARG A 166 13.18 15.70 -5.54
C ARG A 166 13.09 16.25 -6.97
N ASN A 167 13.25 15.36 -7.94
CA ASN A 167 13.13 15.63 -9.39
C ASN A 167 13.98 16.82 -9.88
N ASN A 168 15.20 16.99 -9.36
CA ASN A 168 16.16 17.96 -9.87
C ASN A 168 17.55 17.31 -10.00
N SER A 169 18.07 17.22 -11.22
CA SER A 169 19.32 16.50 -11.52
C SER A 169 20.56 17.12 -10.87
N LYS A 170 20.58 18.44 -10.72
CA LYS A 170 21.69 19.18 -10.08
C LYS A 170 21.77 18.98 -8.55
N LEU A 171 20.76 18.35 -7.95
CA LEU A 171 20.61 18.20 -6.49
C LEU A 171 20.55 16.73 -6.04
N GLU A 172 20.80 15.77 -6.94
CA GLU A 172 20.73 14.33 -6.63
C GLU A 172 21.71 13.90 -5.53
N ALA A 173 22.94 14.43 -5.54
CA ALA A 173 23.94 14.13 -4.51
C ALA A 173 23.52 14.61 -3.11
N LEU A 174 22.92 15.80 -3.02
CA LEU A 174 22.38 16.35 -1.78
C LEU A 174 21.13 15.60 -1.32
N TYR A 175 20.28 15.15 -2.26
CA TYR A 175 19.13 14.29 -1.98
C TYR A 175 19.57 12.94 -1.39
N ALA A 176 20.55 12.27 -2.01
CA ALA A 176 21.11 11.02 -1.52
C ALA A 176 21.77 11.18 -0.13
N MET A 177 22.59 12.23 0.05
CA MET A 177 23.18 12.59 1.34
C MET A 177 22.10 12.81 2.43
N THR A 178 21.01 13.50 2.08
CA THR A 178 19.88 13.72 3.00
C THR A 178 19.20 12.40 3.37
N ALA A 179 18.96 11.52 2.40
CA ALA A 179 18.36 10.21 2.63
C ALA A 179 19.26 9.33 3.53
N HIS A 180 20.57 9.31 3.28
CA HIS A 180 21.55 8.58 4.11
C HIS A 180 21.57 9.10 5.54
N ARG A 181 21.60 10.43 5.74
CA ARG A 181 21.51 11.05 7.08
C ARG A 181 20.19 10.71 7.78
N ALA A 182 19.07 10.73 7.06
CA ALA A 182 17.77 10.38 7.60
C ALA A 182 17.66 8.88 7.97
N PHE A 183 18.27 7.97 7.20
CA PHE A 183 18.39 6.55 7.58
C PHE A 183 19.26 6.38 8.83
N GLN A 184 20.42 7.04 8.91
CA GLN A 184 21.31 6.95 10.08
C GLN A 184 20.68 7.55 11.34
N PHE A 185 19.94 8.66 11.24
CA PHE A 185 19.07 9.17 12.31
C PHE A 185 18.06 8.10 12.76
N CYS A 186 17.37 7.45 11.82
CA CYS A 186 16.41 6.40 12.16
C CYS A 186 17.07 5.19 12.84
N LYS A 187 18.31 4.85 12.45
CA LYS A 187 19.13 3.80 13.09
C LYS A 187 19.51 4.18 14.53
N GLN A 188 20.22 5.30 14.67
CA GLN A 188 20.80 5.81 15.92
C GLN A 188 19.75 5.96 17.03
N TYR A 189 18.54 6.39 16.66
CA TYR A 189 17.42 6.63 17.57
C TYR A 189 16.30 5.58 17.48
N LYS A 190 16.57 4.42 16.85
CA LYS A 190 15.65 3.27 16.68
C LYS A 190 14.24 3.65 16.19
N ARG A 191 14.12 4.69 15.36
CA ARG A 191 12.85 5.27 14.87
C ARG A 191 12.23 4.46 13.73
N THR A 192 11.81 3.22 14.03
CA THR A 192 11.29 2.29 13.00
C THR A 192 10.02 2.80 12.29
N THR A 193 9.22 3.66 12.94
CA THR A 193 8.02 4.29 12.35
C THR A 193 8.37 5.31 11.28
N GLU A 194 9.35 6.17 11.55
CA GLU A 194 9.89 7.15 10.62
C GLU A 194 10.65 6.45 9.49
N PHE A 195 11.42 5.39 9.78
CA PHE A 195 12.14 4.61 8.77
C PHE A 195 11.19 4.04 7.69
N ARG A 196 10.11 3.36 8.08
CA ARG A 196 9.12 2.81 7.12
C ARG A 196 8.50 3.92 6.25
N ARG A 197 8.21 5.09 6.84
CA ARG A 197 7.72 6.28 6.11
C ARG A 197 8.76 6.82 5.14
N LEU A 198 10.04 6.84 5.51
CA LEU A 198 11.15 7.30 4.69
C LEU A 198 11.34 6.43 3.44
N CYS A 199 11.38 5.10 3.60
CA CYS A 199 11.44 4.17 2.48
C CYS A 199 10.29 4.41 1.49
N GLU A 200 9.08 4.60 2.02
CA GLU A 200 7.88 4.83 1.21
C GLU A 200 7.90 6.20 0.49
N ILE A 201 8.41 7.26 1.13
CA ILE A 201 8.64 8.56 0.47
C ILE A 201 9.62 8.40 -0.71
N ILE A 202 10.73 7.68 -0.51
CA ILE A 202 11.75 7.50 -1.57
C ILE A 202 11.25 6.55 -2.67
N ARG A 203 10.32 5.62 -2.40
CA ARG A 203 9.59 4.87 -3.45
C ARG A 203 8.68 5.79 -4.24
N ASN A 204 7.86 6.59 -3.56
CA ASN A 204 6.94 7.52 -4.22
C ASN A 204 7.69 8.58 -5.06
N HIS A 205 8.88 9.02 -4.62
CA HIS A 205 9.72 9.89 -5.45
C HIS A 205 10.24 9.19 -6.71
N LEU A 206 10.70 7.94 -6.63
CA LEU A 206 11.11 7.15 -7.81
C LEU A 206 9.94 6.82 -8.76
N ALA A 207 8.75 6.53 -8.22
CA ALA A 207 7.54 6.30 -9.00
C ALA A 207 7.10 7.58 -9.75
N ASN A 208 7.13 8.74 -9.08
CA ASN A 208 6.87 10.04 -9.71
C ASN A 208 7.92 10.39 -10.78
N LEU A 209 9.21 10.10 -10.53
CA LEU A 209 10.28 10.27 -11.51
C LEU A 209 10.02 9.43 -12.78
N ASN A 210 9.50 8.21 -12.64
CA ASN A 210 9.19 7.33 -13.77
C ASN A 210 7.90 7.72 -14.52
N LYS A 211 6.93 8.32 -13.81
CA LYS A 211 5.64 8.77 -14.36
C LYS A 211 5.75 10.06 -15.17
N TYR A 212 6.51 11.05 -14.68
CA TYR A 212 6.61 12.38 -15.30
C TYR A 212 7.93 12.51 -16.08
N ARG A 213 8.01 11.87 -17.25
CA ARG A 213 9.26 11.74 -18.02
C ARG A 213 9.75 13.06 -18.65
N ASP A 214 8.84 13.96 -18.97
CA ASP A 214 9.10 15.13 -19.83
C ASP A 214 9.53 16.40 -19.05
N GLN A 215 9.92 16.25 -17.78
CA GLN A 215 10.37 17.36 -16.94
C GLN A 215 11.81 17.79 -17.30
N ARG A 216 12.04 19.09 -17.55
CA ARG A 216 13.33 19.60 -18.06
C ARG A 216 14.55 19.36 -17.14
N ASP A 217 14.37 19.47 -15.82
CA ASP A 217 15.46 19.30 -14.84
C ASP A 217 15.52 17.86 -14.27
N ARG A 218 14.95 16.87 -14.97
CA ARG A 218 14.74 15.51 -14.46
C ARG A 218 16.05 14.71 -14.36
N PRO A 219 16.29 13.99 -13.23
CA PRO A 219 17.28 12.92 -13.14
C PRO A 219 17.18 11.88 -14.26
N ASP A 220 18.27 11.63 -14.98
CA ASP A 220 18.33 10.56 -15.98
C ASP A 220 18.92 9.28 -15.37
N LEU A 221 18.06 8.29 -15.15
CA LEU A 221 18.47 6.96 -14.67
C LEU A 221 19.35 6.19 -15.68
N SER A 222 19.46 6.65 -16.93
CA SER A 222 20.39 6.08 -17.92
C SER A 222 21.84 6.47 -17.64
N ALA A 223 22.07 7.63 -17.01
CA ALA A 223 23.38 8.14 -16.63
C ALA A 223 23.99 7.30 -15.47
N PRO A 224 25.28 6.93 -15.54
CA PRO A 224 25.88 6.02 -14.56
C PRO A 224 26.00 6.64 -13.17
N GLU A 225 26.19 7.96 -13.07
CA GLU A 225 26.35 8.68 -11.81
C GLU A 225 25.03 8.81 -11.06
N SER A 226 23.96 9.27 -11.73
CA SER A 226 22.59 9.24 -11.20
C SER A 226 22.19 7.82 -10.77
N MET A 227 22.34 6.82 -11.64
CA MET A 227 22.01 5.44 -11.29
C MET A 227 22.77 4.93 -10.06
N GLN A 228 24.07 5.27 -9.94
CA GLN A 228 24.87 4.95 -8.77
C GLN A 228 24.31 5.59 -7.50
N LEU A 229 23.91 6.87 -7.51
CA LEU A 229 23.32 7.55 -6.34
C LEU A 229 21.99 6.91 -5.89
N TYR A 230 21.12 6.55 -6.84
CA TYR A 230 19.86 5.86 -6.52
C TYR A 230 20.11 4.44 -5.98
N LEU A 231 21.08 3.70 -6.54
CA LEU A 231 21.47 2.39 -6.03
C LEU A 231 22.07 2.49 -4.62
N ASP A 232 23.05 3.35 -4.39
CA ASP A 232 23.71 3.53 -3.09
C ASP A 232 22.70 3.92 -2.00
N THR A 233 21.72 4.78 -2.34
CA THR A 233 20.58 5.11 -1.46
C THR A 233 19.75 3.88 -1.09
N ARG A 234 19.50 2.95 -2.03
CA ARG A 234 18.78 1.69 -1.74
C ARG A 234 19.63 0.66 -1.00
N PHE A 235 20.95 0.65 -1.20
CA PHE A 235 21.86 -0.22 -0.45
C PHE A 235 21.98 0.21 1.01
N GLU A 236 22.04 1.52 1.29
CA GLU A 236 22.01 2.02 2.67
C GLU A 236 20.61 1.81 3.30
N GLN A 237 19.52 1.95 2.52
CA GLN A 237 18.16 1.58 2.93
C GLN A 237 18.09 0.10 3.36
N LEU A 238 18.58 -0.83 2.53
CA LEU A 238 18.60 -2.28 2.80
C LEU A 238 19.43 -2.59 4.05
N LYS A 239 20.64 -2.04 4.15
CA LYS A 239 21.53 -2.19 5.30
C LYS A 239 20.84 -1.74 6.59
N VAL A 240 20.36 -0.51 6.65
CA VAL A 240 19.70 0.02 7.85
C VAL A 240 18.38 -0.71 8.16
N ALA A 241 17.65 -1.21 7.16
CA ALA A 241 16.47 -2.04 7.38
C ALA A 241 16.82 -3.36 8.10
N THR A 242 17.92 -4.02 7.73
CA THR A 242 18.40 -5.22 8.43
C THR A 242 19.00 -4.90 9.81
N GLU A 243 19.73 -3.79 9.97
CA GLU A 243 20.26 -3.34 11.27
C GLU A 243 19.17 -2.88 12.26
N LEU A 244 17.96 -2.61 11.77
CA LEU A 244 16.75 -2.34 12.57
C LEU A 244 15.81 -3.56 12.68
N GLU A 245 16.22 -4.74 12.19
CA GLU A 245 15.45 -5.99 12.19
C GLU A 245 14.08 -5.88 11.47
N LEU A 246 13.96 -4.94 10.53
CA LEU A 246 12.73 -4.68 9.77
C LEU A 246 12.64 -5.58 8.54
N TRP A 247 12.67 -6.91 8.74
CA TRP A 247 12.84 -7.91 7.69
C TRP A 247 11.89 -7.79 6.48
N GLN A 248 10.63 -7.42 6.71
CA GLN A 248 9.68 -7.13 5.62
C GLN A 248 10.10 -5.93 4.76
N GLU A 249 10.61 -4.87 5.38
CA GLU A 249 11.04 -3.66 4.70
C GLU A 249 12.45 -3.81 4.10
N ALA A 250 13.30 -4.64 4.70
CA ALA A 250 14.54 -5.11 4.10
C ALA A 250 14.27 -5.90 2.82
N PHE A 251 13.33 -6.84 2.85
CA PHE A 251 12.90 -7.57 1.64
C PHE A 251 12.34 -6.62 0.57
N ARG A 252 11.43 -5.69 0.92
CA ARG A 252 10.97 -4.66 -0.04
C ARG A 252 12.10 -3.79 -0.59
N SER A 253 13.17 -3.56 0.19
CA SER A 253 14.37 -2.84 -0.27
C SER A 253 15.19 -3.66 -1.29
N VAL A 254 15.24 -4.99 -1.16
CA VAL A 254 15.78 -5.89 -2.18
C VAL A 254 14.97 -5.77 -3.49
N GLU A 255 13.64 -5.73 -3.39
CA GLU A 255 12.76 -5.53 -4.56
C GLU A 255 12.94 -4.14 -5.21
N ASP A 256 13.12 -3.09 -4.40
CA ASP A 256 13.45 -1.74 -4.89
C ASP A 256 14.77 -1.71 -5.69
N ILE A 257 15.79 -2.46 -5.25
CA ILE A 257 17.09 -2.58 -5.94
C ILE A 257 16.92 -3.35 -7.26
N HIS A 258 16.26 -4.52 -7.22
CA HIS A 258 16.01 -5.33 -8.41
C HIS A 258 15.18 -4.56 -9.45
N GLY A 259 14.15 -3.82 -9.02
CA GLY A 259 13.36 -2.94 -9.88
C GLY A 259 14.19 -1.88 -10.59
N LEU A 260 15.13 -1.21 -9.89
CA LEU A 260 16.09 -0.28 -10.52
C LEU A 260 16.96 -0.98 -11.57
N MET A 261 17.50 -2.17 -11.26
CA MET A 261 18.30 -2.96 -12.21
C MET A 261 17.51 -3.30 -13.49
N CYS A 262 16.23 -3.68 -13.35
CA CYS A 262 15.35 -3.96 -14.48
C CYS A 262 15.01 -2.71 -15.31
N ILE A 263 14.80 -1.55 -14.67
CA ILE A 263 14.49 -0.27 -15.36
C ILE A 263 15.65 0.16 -16.27
N VAL A 264 16.90 0.08 -15.75
CA VAL A 264 18.08 0.63 -16.44
C VAL A 264 18.80 -0.42 -17.29
N LYS A 265 18.53 -1.71 -17.08
CA LYS A 265 19.16 -2.85 -17.79
C LYS A 265 20.69 -2.89 -17.70
N LYS A 266 21.26 -2.29 -16.65
CA LYS A 266 22.69 -2.29 -16.31
C LYS A 266 22.88 -2.97 -14.96
N THR A 267 23.89 -3.82 -14.85
CA THR A 267 24.27 -4.45 -13.57
C THR A 267 25.01 -3.45 -12.66
N PRO A 268 24.73 -3.42 -11.35
CA PRO A 268 25.50 -2.63 -10.39
C PRO A 268 26.97 -3.07 -10.29
N LYS A 269 27.81 -2.22 -9.67
CA LYS A 269 29.19 -2.56 -9.32
C LYS A 269 29.25 -3.87 -8.51
N ALA A 270 30.23 -4.73 -8.79
CA ALA A 270 30.34 -6.04 -8.15
C ALA A 270 30.41 -5.98 -6.61
N SER A 271 31.02 -4.93 -6.05
CA SER A 271 31.07 -4.69 -4.59
C SER A 271 29.68 -4.48 -3.97
N LEU A 272 28.78 -3.75 -4.64
CA LEU A 272 27.39 -3.59 -4.22
C LEU A 272 26.63 -4.92 -4.35
N MET A 273 26.89 -5.69 -5.41
CA MET A 273 26.28 -7.02 -5.57
C MET A 273 26.77 -8.04 -4.52
N VAL A 274 27.98 -7.91 -3.98
CA VAL A 274 28.43 -8.69 -2.82
C VAL A 274 27.58 -8.35 -1.58
N LEU A 275 27.37 -7.07 -1.30
CA LEU A 275 26.50 -6.63 -0.20
C LEU A 275 25.04 -7.07 -0.41
N TYR A 276 24.54 -7.00 -1.65
CA TYR A 276 23.20 -7.48 -2.03
C TYR A 276 23.00 -8.94 -1.61
N TYR A 277 23.84 -9.87 -2.11
CA TYR A 277 23.67 -11.28 -1.80
C TYR A 277 23.99 -11.60 -0.32
N ALA A 278 24.90 -10.86 0.33
CA ALA A 278 25.20 -11.02 1.75
C ALA A 278 24.05 -10.60 2.69
N LYS A 279 23.21 -9.65 2.28
CA LYS A 279 21.95 -9.33 2.98
C LYS A 279 20.79 -10.21 2.53
N LEU A 280 20.82 -10.74 1.31
CA LEU A 280 19.84 -11.70 0.80
C LEU A 280 19.90 -13.04 1.55
N THR A 281 21.10 -13.53 1.91
CA THR A 281 21.26 -14.73 2.73
C THR A 281 20.68 -14.55 4.13
N GLU A 282 20.96 -13.43 4.79
CA GLU A 282 20.42 -13.07 6.12
C GLU A 282 18.88 -13.03 6.11
N ILE A 283 18.27 -12.33 5.15
CA ILE A 283 16.81 -12.24 5.00
C ILE A 283 16.18 -13.63 4.78
N PHE A 284 16.73 -14.45 3.87
CA PHE A 284 16.18 -15.79 3.59
C PHE A 284 16.42 -16.81 4.69
N TRP A 285 17.42 -16.62 5.56
CA TRP A 285 17.58 -17.44 6.77
C TRP A 285 16.43 -17.18 7.74
N ILE A 286 16.14 -15.90 8.00
CA ILE A 286 15.13 -15.45 8.96
C ILE A 286 13.70 -15.71 8.46
N SER A 287 13.46 -15.70 7.14
CA SER A 287 12.20 -16.18 6.55
C SER A 287 12.11 -17.71 6.43
N SER A 288 13.01 -18.47 7.08
CA SER A 288 13.12 -19.94 7.03
C SER A 288 13.14 -20.52 5.60
N SER A 289 13.60 -19.74 4.63
CA SER A 289 13.52 -20.03 3.20
C SER A 289 14.84 -20.63 2.71
N TYR A 290 15.24 -21.75 3.33
CA TYR A 290 16.59 -22.33 3.24
C TYR A 290 17.08 -22.57 1.80
N LEU A 291 16.18 -22.92 0.88
CA LEU A 291 16.48 -23.09 -0.54
C LEU A 291 17.02 -21.79 -1.17
N TYR A 292 16.33 -20.67 -0.96
CA TYR A 292 16.76 -19.35 -1.48
C TYR A 292 17.97 -18.81 -0.75
N HIS A 293 18.09 -19.07 0.56
CA HIS A 293 19.29 -18.79 1.33
C HIS A 293 20.52 -19.49 0.73
N ALA A 294 20.42 -20.78 0.40
CA ALA A 294 21.50 -21.54 -0.21
C ALA A 294 21.84 -21.07 -1.65
N TYR A 295 20.83 -20.75 -2.46
CA TYR A 295 21.03 -20.14 -3.79
C TYR A 295 21.65 -18.72 -3.71
N ALA A 296 21.32 -17.92 -2.69
CA ALA A 296 21.94 -16.62 -2.45
C ALA A 296 23.41 -16.77 -2.02
N TRP A 297 23.74 -17.73 -1.16
CA TRP A 297 25.13 -18.10 -0.83
C TRP A 297 25.91 -18.54 -2.07
N PHE A 298 25.30 -19.35 -2.94
CA PHE A 298 25.93 -19.79 -4.18
C PHE A 298 26.21 -18.63 -5.14
N ARG A 299 25.27 -17.68 -5.31
CA ARG A 299 25.51 -16.43 -6.05
C ARG A 299 26.64 -15.60 -5.45
N LEU A 300 26.66 -15.44 -4.13
CA LEU A 300 27.71 -14.72 -3.40
C LEU A 300 29.09 -15.35 -3.63
N PHE A 301 29.20 -16.68 -3.51
CA PHE A 301 30.44 -17.43 -3.77
C PHE A 301 30.93 -17.25 -5.21
N LEU A 302 30.06 -17.44 -6.21
CA LEU A 302 30.42 -17.27 -7.62
C LEU A 302 30.93 -15.86 -7.91
N LEU A 303 30.24 -14.84 -7.38
CA LEU A 303 30.60 -13.43 -7.55
C LEU A 303 31.95 -13.10 -6.88
N GLN A 304 32.18 -13.56 -5.66
CA GLN A 304 33.46 -13.33 -4.99
C GLN A 304 34.61 -14.07 -5.68
N LYS A 305 34.40 -15.33 -6.10
CA LYS A 305 35.39 -16.15 -6.82
C LYS A 305 35.80 -15.55 -8.17
N SER A 306 34.92 -14.82 -8.85
CA SER A 306 35.24 -14.18 -10.14
C SER A 306 35.81 -12.77 -10.03
N PHE A 307 35.41 -11.98 -9.03
CA PHE A 307 35.80 -10.56 -8.92
C PHE A 307 36.87 -10.26 -7.86
N ASN A 308 36.90 -10.94 -6.72
CA ASN A 308 37.76 -10.56 -5.60
C ASN A 308 39.07 -11.37 -5.58
N LYS A 309 40.04 -10.96 -6.42
CA LYS A 309 41.38 -11.56 -6.49
C LYS A 309 42.19 -11.44 -5.18
N ASN A 310 41.78 -10.56 -4.26
CA ASN A 310 42.47 -10.31 -2.99
C ASN A 310 41.82 -11.04 -1.80
N LEU A 311 40.83 -11.91 -2.05
CA LEU A 311 40.17 -12.70 -1.01
C LEU A 311 41.11 -13.76 -0.43
N SER A 312 41.20 -13.87 0.89
CA SER A 312 41.99 -14.92 1.54
C SER A 312 41.47 -16.30 1.16
N GLN A 313 42.37 -17.27 0.97
CA GLN A 313 41.99 -18.67 0.75
C GLN A 313 41.13 -19.22 1.91
N LYS A 314 41.36 -18.73 3.13
CA LYS A 314 40.54 -19.06 4.31
C LYS A 314 39.11 -18.49 4.21
N ASP A 315 38.98 -17.25 3.74
CA ASP A 315 37.68 -16.60 3.55
C ASP A 315 36.88 -17.30 2.44
N LEU A 316 37.53 -17.62 1.32
CA LEU A 316 36.94 -18.39 0.21
C LEU A 316 36.50 -19.79 0.67
N GLN A 317 37.30 -20.46 1.50
CA GLN A 317 37.00 -21.77 2.07
C GLN A 317 35.82 -21.71 3.05
N LEU A 318 35.74 -20.69 3.91
CA LEU A 318 34.63 -20.48 4.83
C LEU A 318 33.31 -20.24 4.09
N ILE A 319 33.35 -19.46 3.01
CA ILE A 319 32.18 -19.18 2.17
C ILE A 319 31.79 -20.42 1.35
N ALA A 320 32.74 -21.16 0.75
CA ALA A 320 32.46 -22.42 0.06
C ALA A 320 31.79 -23.44 0.99
N SER A 321 32.32 -23.60 2.21
CA SER A 321 31.74 -24.43 3.26
C SER A 321 30.33 -23.97 3.65
N SER A 322 30.11 -22.66 3.76
CA SER A 322 28.78 -22.08 4.03
C SER A 322 27.77 -22.43 2.93
N VAL A 323 28.16 -22.36 1.66
CA VAL A 323 27.27 -22.71 0.54
C VAL A 323 26.85 -24.19 0.61
N VAL A 324 27.79 -25.09 0.89
CA VAL A 324 27.51 -26.54 0.98
C VAL A 324 26.63 -26.86 2.19
N LEU A 325 26.92 -26.29 3.37
CA LEU A 325 26.10 -26.51 4.57
C LEU A 325 24.71 -25.86 4.46
N ALA A 326 24.58 -24.70 3.80
CA ALA A 326 23.30 -24.10 3.47
C ALA A 326 22.47 -24.98 2.51
N ALA A 327 23.09 -25.54 1.47
CA ALA A 327 22.42 -26.42 0.51
C ALA A 327 22.02 -27.78 1.13
N LEU A 328 22.83 -28.31 2.04
CA LEU A 328 22.47 -29.48 2.85
C LEU A 328 21.33 -29.16 3.84
N SER A 329 21.29 -27.95 4.42
CA SER A 329 20.22 -27.52 5.33
C SER A 329 18.84 -27.39 4.68
N VAL A 330 18.75 -27.46 3.34
CA VAL A 330 17.47 -27.56 2.63
C VAL A 330 16.85 -28.95 2.88
N PRO A 331 15.58 -29.06 3.30
CA PRO A 331 14.90 -30.35 3.44
C PRO A 331 14.92 -31.19 2.16
N PRO A 332 15.01 -32.54 2.26
CA PRO A 332 15.10 -33.43 1.10
C PRO A 332 13.73 -33.73 0.44
N HIS A 333 12.65 -33.08 0.88
CA HIS A 333 11.28 -33.27 0.38
C HIS A 333 10.59 -31.93 0.11
N ASP A 334 9.84 -31.87 -0.99
CA ASP A 334 9.07 -30.69 -1.38
C ASP A 334 7.76 -30.60 -0.57
N HIS A 335 7.31 -29.37 -0.32
CA HIS A 335 6.14 -29.12 0.54
C HIS A 335 4.80 -29.12 -0.22
N SER A 336 4.85 -29.30 -1.54
CA SER A 336 3.73 -29.15 -2.48
C SER A 336 2.65 -30.23 -2.39
N GLN A 337 2.97 -31.43 -1.88
CA GLN A 337 1.97 -32.49 -1.73
C GLN A 337 1.04 -32.21 -0.54
N GLY A 338 -0.25 -32.10 -0.84
CA GLY A 338 -1.31 -31.72 0.11
C GLY A 338 -1.81 -30.28 -0.02
N ALA A 339 -1.13 -29.43 -0.82
CA ALA A 339 -1.60 -28.09 -1.15
C ALA A 339 -2.74 -28.11 -2.17
N SER A 340 -3.65 -27.13 -2.08
CA SER A 340 -4.68 -26.88 -3.09
C SER A 340 -4.12 -26.26 -4.37
N HIS A 341 -4.88 -26.29 -5.48
CA HIS A 341 -4.48 -25.70 -6.75
C HIS A 341 -4.08 -24.22 -6.61
N LEU A 342 -4.86 -23.45 -5.84
CA LEU A 342 -4.62 -22.03 -5.59
C LEU A 342 -3.33 -21.78 -4.79
N GLU A 343 -3.03 -22.64 -3.81
CA GLU A 343 -1.77 -22.58 -3.05
C GLU A 343 -0.58 -22.94 -3.93
N LEU A 344 -0.72 -23.90 -4.85
CA LEU A 344 0.31 -24.25 -5.83
C LEU A 344 0.55 -23.13 -6.86
N GLU A 345 -0.48 -22.41 -7.29
CA GLU A 345 -0.35 -21.23 -8.17
C GLU A 345 0.37 -20.07 -7.46
N HIS A 346 -0.02 -19.75 -6.22
CA HIS A 346 0.68 -18.76 -5.40
C HIS A 346 2.12 -19.18 -5.07
N GLU A 347 2.38 -20.47 -4.85
CA GLU A 347 3.74 -20.98 -4.66
C GLU A 347 4.57 -20.83 -5.94
N LYS A 348 4.04 -21.14 -7.13
CA LYS A 348 4.73 -20.89 -8.42
C LYS A 348 5.05 -19.41 -8.63
N GLU A 349 4.08 -18.51 -8.40
CA GLU A 349 4.27 -17.06 -8.51
C GLU A 349 5.36 -16.56 -7.55
N ARG A 350 5.29 -16.98 -6.27
CA ARG A 350 6.30 -16.68 -5.25
C ARG A 350 7.67 -17.20 -5.69
N ASN A 351 7.76 -18.45 -6.13
CA ASN A 351 9.03 -19.08 -6.50
C ASN A 351 9.68 -18.37 -7.70
N LEU A 352 8.90 -17.95 -8.69
CA LEU A 352 9.37 -17.15 -9.84
C LEU A 352 9.84 -15.75 -9.40
N ARG A 353 9.09 -15.08 -8.52
CA ARG A 353 9.48 -13.79 -7.92
C ARG A 353 10.81 -13.90 -7.17
N MET A 354 10.98 -14.91 -6.33
CA MET A 354 12.22 -15.14 -5.57
C MET A 354 13.41 -15.47 -6.49
N ALA A 355 13.21 -16.29 -7.53
CA ALA A 355 14.27 -16.62 -8.49
C ALA A 355 14.81 -15.38 -9.21
N ASN A 356 13.91 -14.48 -9.66
CA ASN A 356 14.28 -13.22 -10.29
C ASN A 356 15.12 -12.34 -9.34
N LEU A 357 14.75 -12.23 -8.06
CA LEU A 357 15.53 -11.47 -7.05
C LEU A 357 16.94 -12.04 -6.83
N ILE A 358 17.14 -13.36 -6.94
CA ILE A 358 18.45 -14.02 -6.86
C ILE A 358 19.20 -13.96 -8.23
N GLY A 359 18.60 -13.31 -9.24
CA GLY A 359 19.13 -13.22 -10.59
C GLY A 359 19.17 -14.55 -11.33
N PHE A 360 18.38 -15.55 -10.92
CA PHE A 360 18.10 -16.74 -11.72
C PHE A 360 16.94 -16.41 -12.65
N ASN A 361 17.26 -15.80 -13.79
CA ASN A 361 16.31 -15.58 -14.86
C ASN A 361 15.78 -16.94 -15.34
N LEU A 362 14.54 -17.22 -14.98
CA LEU A 362 13.82 -18.40 -15.45
C LEU A 362 13.34 -18.14 -16.87
N GLU A 363 14.26 -18.20 -17.83
CA GLU A 363 13.86 -18.36 -19.23
C GLU A 363 12.97 -19.60 -19.30
N SER A 364 11.70 -19.39 -19.66
CA SER A 364 10.67 -20.43 -19.70
C SER A 364 10.94 -21.38 -20.87
N LYS A 365 11.93 -22.24 -20.70
CA LYS A 365 12.24 -23.34 -21.63
C LYS A 365 11.00 -24.22 -21.79
N PRO A 366 10.77 -24.80 -22.97
CA PRO A 366 9.55 -25.57 -23.25
C PRO A 366 9.43 -26.83 -22.39
N ASP A 367 10.55 -27.36 -21.87
CA ASP A 367 10.55 -28.35 -20.80
C ASP A 367 10.15 -27.68 -19.47
N GLY A 368 8.87 -27.85 -19.08
CA GLY A 368 8.27 -27.31 -17.85
C GLY A 368 8.80 -27.92 -16.53
N ARG A 369 10.12 -28.10 -16.40
CA ARG A 369 10.78 -28.45 -15.15
C ARG A 369 11.03 -27.20 -14.33
N GLU A 370 10.37 -27.11 -13.19
CA GLU A 370 10.59 -26.04 -12.22
C GLU A 370 12.06 -26.04 -11.76
N VAL A 371 12.80 -24.95 -11.99
CA VAL A 371 12.71 -23.68 -11.25
C VAL A 371 13.17 -23.89 -9.80
N LEU A 372 14.50 -23.81 -9.61
CA LEU A 372 15.21 -23.88 -8.32
C LEU A 372 14.83 -25.08 -7.43
N SER A 373 15.61 -26.15 -7.45
CA SER A 373 15.42 -27.33 -6.59
C SER A 373 16.69 -27.71 -5.84
N ARG A 374 16.56 -28.43 -4.71
CA ARG A 374 17.70 -28.91 -3.92
C ARG A 374 18.65 -29.79 -4.75
N SER A 375 18.10 -30.68 -5.57
CA SER A 375 18.88 -31.57 -6.44
C SER A 375 19.61 -30.82 -7.55
N ALA A 376 18.96 -29.81 -8.16
CA ALA A 376 19.62 -28.93 -9.12
C ALA A 376 20.75 -28.12 -8.48
N LEU A 377 20.53 -27.54 -7.29
CA LEU A 377 21.55 -26.81 -6.54
C LEU A 377 22.78 -27.67 -6.26
N LEU A 378 22.62 -28.88 -5.71
CA LEU A 378 23.77 -29.76 -5.41
C LEU A 378 24.55 -30.15 -6.67
N ALA A 379 23.87 -30.38 -7.80
CA ALA A 379 24.52 -30.60 -9.10
C ALA A 379 25.27 -29.34 -9.61
N GLU A 380 24.75 -28.13 -9.36
CA GLU A 380 25.45 -26.87 -9.65
C GLU A 380 26.67 -26.65 -8.74
N LEU A 381 26.61 -27.03 -7.46
CA LEU A 381 27.76 -26.93 -6.53
C LEU A 381 28.94 -27.83 -6.97
N VAL A 382 28.64 -29.03 -7.44
CA VAL A 382 29.65 -29.95 -8.00
C VAL A 382 30.20 -29.40 -9.31
N SER A 383 29.33 -29.08 -10.29
CA SER A 383 29.76 -28.66 -11.64
C SER A 383 30.47 -27.29 -11.69
N LYS A 384 30.25 -26.38 -10.72
CA LYS A 384 31.01 -25.12 -10.59
C LYS A 384 32.26 -25.23 -9.71
N GLY A 385 32.58 -26.41 -9.20
CA GLY A 385 33.75 -26.62 -8.34
C GLY A 385 33.68 -25.78 -7.06
N VAL A 386 32.57 -25.88 -6.32
CA VAL A 386 32.45 -25.37 -4.95
C VAL A 386 33.07 -26.40 -3.98
N MET A 387 32.83 -27.69 -4.23
CA MET A 387 33.31 -28.82 -3.43
C MET A 387 34.84 -28.93 -3.32
N SER A 388 35.59 -28.40 -4.29
CA SER A 388 37.07 -28.33 -4.18
C SER A 388 37.52 -27.31 -3.14
N CYS A 389 36.83 -26.17 -3.05
CA CYS A 389 37.17 -25.04 -2.16
C CYS A 389 36.73 -25.23 -0.70
N ALA A 390 35.76 -26.09 -0.39
CA ALA A 390 35.25 -26.32 0.96
C ALA A 390 36.28 -26.97 1.92
N THR A 391 36.03 -26.91 3.22
CA THR A 391 36.80 -27.63 4.27
C THR A 391 36.51 -29.13 4.22
N GLN A 392 37.47 -29.98 4.61
CA GLN A 392 37.35 -31.44 4.44
C GLN A 392 36.15 -32.02 5.19
N GLU A 393 35.93 -31.65 6.45
CA GLU A 393 34.77 -32.07 7.26
C GLU A 393 33.41 -31.85 6.56
N VAL A 394 33.31 -30.78 5.76
CA VAL A 394 32.08 -30.43 5.02
C VAL A 394 31.91 -31.29 3.77
N LYS A 395 33.01 -31.73 3.14
CA LYS A 395 33.00 -32.72 2.05
C LYS A 395 32.62 -34.10 2.60
N ASP A 396 33.16 -34.47 3.76
CA ASP A 396 32.88 -35.73 4.43
C ASP A 396 31.39 -35.84 4.81
N ILE A 397 30.80 -34.80 5.41
CA ILE A 397 29.35 -34.77 5.68
C ILE A 397 28.52 -34.83 4.39
N TYR A 398 28.89 -34.10 3.34
CA TYR A 398 28.19 -34.16 2.05
C TYR A 398 28.19 -35.58 1.46
N HIS A 399 29.33 -36.28 1.54
CA HIS A 399 29.45 -37.67 1.08
C HIS A 399 28.57 -38.61 1.93
N GLN A 400 28.65 -38.50 3.26
CA GLN A 400 27.89 -39.34 4.20
C GLN A 400 26.37 -39.14 4.09
N LEU A 401 25.87 -37.91 3.89
CA LEU A 401 24.43 -37.62 3.88
C LEU A 401 23.75 -37.79 2.51
N GLU A 402 24.49 -37.73 1.40
CA GLU A 402 23.91 -37.79 0.04
C GLU A 402 24.34 -39.02 -0.78
N HIS A 403 25.49 -39.65 -0.48
CA HIS A 403 26.05 -40.76 -1.29
C HIS A 403 26.23 -42.07 -0.51
N GLU A 404 26.51 -42.04 0.79
CA GLU A 404 26.68 -43.27 1.60
C GLU A 404 25.35 -43.85 2.10
N PHE A 405 25.21 -45.17 1.98
CA PHE A 405 24.07 -45.94 2.49
C PHE A 405 24.48 -46.72 3.75
N LEU A 406 24.32 -46.08 4.92
CA LEU A 406 24.77 -46.56 6.23
C LEU A 406 23.62 -46.57 7.25
N PRO A 407 22.66 -47.52 7.11
CA PRO A 407 21.39 -47.53 7.85
C PRO A 407 21.49 -47.73 9.37
N LEU A 408 22.70 -47.96 9.90
CA LEU A 408 22.98 -48.13 11.34
C LEU A 408 23.96 -47.06 11.84
N ASP A 409 25.08 -46.86 11.12
CA ASP A 409 26.20 -46.02 11.59
C ASP A 409 26.11 -44.54 11.21
N LEU A 410 25.25 -44.16 10.26
CA LEU A 410 25.20 -42.78 9.71
C LEU A 410 25.18 -41.69 10.81
N PRO A 411 24.33 -41.77 11.86
CA PRO A 411 24.26 -40.73 12.87
C PRO A 411 25.53 -40.66 13.73
N LEU A 412 26.11 -41.82 14.05
CA LEU A 412 27.34 -41.95 14.84
C LEU A 412 28.57 -41.41 14.10
N LYS A 413 28.63 -41.56 12.77
CA LYS A 413 29.70 -40.98 11.93
C LYS A 413 29.55 -39.47 11.73
N VAL A 414 28.31 -38.98 11.63
CA VAL A 414 28.01 -37.55 11.44
C VAL A 414 28.20 -36.74 12.73
N GLN A 415 27.89 -37.28 13.92
CA GLN A 415 28.03 -36.59 15.21
C GLN A 415 29.40 -35.93 15.47
N PRO A 416 30.57 -36.59 15.30
CA PRO A 416 31.87 -35.95 15.51
C PRO A 416 32.17 -34.87 14.44
N LEU A 417 31.65 -35.00 13.22
CA LEU A 417 31.82 -34.00 12.17
C LEU A 417 30.99 -32.74 12.45
N LEU A 418 29.74 -32.88 12.91
CA LEU A 418 28.92 -31.77 13.41
C LEU A 418 29.58 -31.08 14.60
N THR A 419 30.14 -31.85 15.53
CA THR A 419 30.88 -31.32 16.70
C THR A 419 32.09 -30.50 16.26
N LYS A 420 32.83 -30.91 15.22
CA LYS A 420 33.90 -30.09 14.63
C LYS A 420 33.35 -28.81 13.98
N ILE A 421 32.30 -28.92 13.16
CA ILE A 421 31.70 -27.77 12.46
C ILE A 421 31.15 -26.72 13.43
N SER A 422 30.60 -27.12 14.59
CA SER A 422 30.17 -26.18 15.64
C SER A 422 31.28 -25.26 16.15
N LYS A 423 32.55 -25.68 16.01
CA LYS A 423 33.77 -24.92 16.38
C LYS A 423 34.42 -24.20 15.20
N LEU A 424 33.88 -24.36 13.98
CA LEU A 424 34.36 -23.68 12.78
C LEU A 424 33.47 -22.46 12.49
N GLY A 425 34.02 -21.27 12.66
CA GLY A 425 33.35 -20.00 12.38
C GLY A 425 34.27 -18.83 12.63
N GLY A 426 33.86 -17.63 12.22
CA GLY A 426 34.61 -16.43 12.50
C GLY A 426 34.26 -15.22 11.63
N LYS A 427 34.89 -14.10 11.97
CA LYS A 427 34.85 -12.87 11.17
C LYS A 427 35.77 -13.05 9.97
N LEU A 428 35.19 -12.90 8.78
CA LEU A 428 35.94 -12.84 7.52
C LEU A 428 36.87 -11.61 7.53
N SER A 429 37.97 -11.67 6.78
CA SER A 429 38.91 -10.53 6.68
C SER A 429 38.19 -9.25 6.22
N SER A 430 38.65 -8.07 6.67
CA SER A 430 37.99 -6.76 6.46
C SER A 430 37.73 -6.35 5.00
N ALA A 431 38.25 -7.09 4.01
CA ALA A 431 37.98 -6.93 2.58
C ALA A 431 36.70 -7.65 2.11
N SER A 432 36.05 -8.46 2.96
CA SER A 432 34.79 -9.15 2.66
C SER A 432 33.61 -8.42 3.30
N SER A 433 32.71 -7.87 2.50
CA SER A 433 31.51 -7.14 2.97
C SER A 433 30.39 -8.07 3.49
N VAL A 434 30.75 -9.23 4.02
CA VAL A 434 29.86 -10.29 4.49
C VAL A 434 29.89 -10.31 6.03
N PRO A 435 28.75 -10.46 6.72
CA PRO A 435 28.70 -10.61 8.18
C PRO A 435 29.54 -11.79 8.71
N GLU A 436 29.70 -11.84 10.03
CA GLU A 436 30.35 -12.96 10.73
C GLU A 436 29.69 -14.30 10.37
N VAL A 437 30.50 -15.28 9.93
CA VAL A 437 30.00 -16.57 9.46
C VAL A 437 30.15 -17.59 10.57
N GLN A 438 29.01 -17.97 11.17
CA GLN A 438 28.92 -18.96 12.22
C GLN A 438 28.31 -20.25 11.64
N LEU A 439 29.15 -21.27 11.33
CA LEU A 439 28.66 -22.52 10.72
C LEU A 439 27.81 -23.36 11.71
N SER A 440 27.90 -23.05 13.01
CA SER A 440 27.03 -23.58 14.06
C SER A 440 25.54 -23.40 13.76
N GLN A 441 25.13 -22.34 13.05
CA GLN A 441 23.71 -22.10 12.72
C GLN A 441 23.08 -23.22 11.89
N TYR A 442 23.88 -23.97 11.13
CA TYR A 442 23.39 -25.07 10.29
C TYR A 442 23.25 -26.39 11.06
N VAL A 443 23.86 -26.55 12.23
CA VAL A 443 23.94 -27.84 12.95
C VAL A 443 22.56 -28.46 13.22
N PRO A 444 21.55 -27.74 13.77
CA PRO A 444 20.22 -28.33 14.00
C PRO A 444 19.51 -28.77 12.72
N SER A 445 19.72 -28.06 11.60
CA SER A 445 19.18 -28.43 10.29
C SER A 445 19.84 -29.69 9.74
N LEU A 446 21.15 -29.86 9.97
CA LEU A 446 21.92 -31.03 9.58
C LEU A 446 21.57 -32.26 10.45
N GLU A 447 21.27 -32.07 11.73
CA GLU A 447 20.75 -33.13 12.62
C GLU A 447 19.36 -33.59 12.18
N LYS A 448 18.47 -32.66 11.77
CA LYS A 448 17.20 -33.01 11.12
C LYS A 448 17.42 -33.76 9.80
N LEU A 449 18.36 -33.33 8.95
CA LEU A 449 18.68 -34.04 7.69
C LEU A 449 19.22 -35.44 7.96
N ALA A 450 20.17 -35.61 8.89
CA ALA A 450 20.72 -36.92 9.26
C ALA A 450 19.62 -37.87 9.77
N THR A 451 18.69 -37.34 10.58
CA THR A 451 17.51 -38.07 11.04
C THR A 451 16.59 -38.48 9.88
N LEU A 452 16.29 -37.56 8.95
CA LEU A 452 15.47 -37.84 7.77
C LEU A 452 16.13 -38.87 6.83
N ARG A 453 17.44 -38.75 6.58
CA ARG A 453 18.21 -39.73 5.78
C ARG A 453 18.25 -41.10 6.44
N LEU A 454 18.44 -41.17 7.76
CA LEU A 454 18.36 -42.44 8.49
C LEU A 454 16.97 -43.07 8.34
N LEU A 455 15.89 -42.31 8.54
CA LEU A 455 14.52 -42.82 8.38
C LEU A 455 14.26 -43.33 6.96
N GLN A 456 14.79 -42.66 5.93
CA GLN A 456 14.72 -43.08 4.54
C GLN A 456 15.52 -44.37 4.26
N GLN A 457 16.73 -44.51 4.82
CA GLN A 457 17.58 -45.71 4.66
C GLN A 457 17.01 -46.90 5.44
N VAL A 458 16.58 -46.70 6.69
CA VAL A 458 15.95 -47.73 7.54
C VAL A 458 14.62 -48.19 6.95
N SER A 459 13.75 -47.28 6.49
CA SER A 459 12.50 -47.62 5.79
C SER A 459 12.75 -48.36 4.47
N ASN A 460 13.97 -48.33 3.93
CA ASN A 460 14.31 -49.08 2.73
C ASN A 460 14.62 -50.56 2.98
N ILE A 461 15.03 -50.92 4.21
CA ILE A 461 15.49 -52.27 4.58
C ILE A 461 14.50 -52.96 5.53
N TYR A 462 14.05 -52.27 6.56
CA TYR A 462 13.27 -52.85 7.65
C TYR A 462 11.77 -52.68 7.42
N GLN A 463 10.98 -53.74 7.59
CA GLN A 463 9.51 -53.65 7.57
C GLN A 463 8.94 -53.23 8.94
N THR A 464 9.61 -53.55 10.05
CA THR A 464 9.18 -53.20 11.41
C THR A 464 10.39 -53.12 12.34
N MET A 465 10.40 -52.14 13.26
CA MET A 465 11.49 -51.89 14.20
C MET A 465 10.96 -51.36 15.54
N LYS A 466 11.66 -51.62 16.65
CA LYS A 466 11.25 -51.10 17.98
C LYS A 466 11.60 -49.61 18.13
N ILE A 467 10.72 -48.84 18.75
CA ILE A 467 10.93 -47.41 19.05
C ILE A 467 12.23 -47.20 19.86
N GLY A 468 12.45 -48.02 20.89
CA GLY A 468 13.69 -47.98 21.69
C GLY A 468 14.97 -48.36 20.93
N THR A 469 14.88 -48.98 19.75
CA THR A 469 16.02 -49.18 18.85
C THR A 469 16.26 -47.92 18.02
N LEU A 470 15.21 -47.34 17.41
CA LEU A 470 15.30 -46.08 16.66
C LEU A 470 15.91 -44.95 17.51
N SER A 471 15.45 -44.81 18.76
CA SER A 471 15.94 -43.78 19.67
C SER A 471 17.38 -43.99 20.14
N ARG A 472 17.95 -45.19 20.03
CA ARG A 472 19.38 -45.44 20.30
C ARG A 472 20.26 -45.17 19.08
N MET A 473 19.69 -45.26 17.88
CA MET A 473 20.39 -44.98 16.62
C MET A 473 20.56 -43.47 16.39
N ILE A 474 19.71 -42.62 16.99
CA ILE A 474 19.73 -41.16 16.82
C ILE A 474 20.21 -40.52 18.14
N PRO A 475 21.52 -40.21 18.31
CA PRO A 475 22.06 -39.69 19.56
C PRO A 475 21.77 -38.19 19.79
N PHE A 476 21.21 -37.48 18.81
CA PHE A 476 20.97 -36.03 18.87
C PHE A 476 19.62 -35.63 19.50
N PHE A 477 18.62 -36.51 19.43
CA PHE A 477 17.21 -36.14 19.66
C PHE A 477 16.45 -37.20 20.44
N ASP A 478 15.70 -36.75 21.44
CA ASP A 478 14.66 -37.57 22.10
C ASP A 478 13.63 -38.07 21.09
N PHE A 479 13.05 -39.25 21.38
CA PHE A 479 12.07 -39.86 20.48
C PHE A 479 10.88 -38.95 20.16
N SER A 480 10.44 -38.07 21.07
CA SER A 480 9.35 -37.10 20.79
C SER A 480 9.69 -36.10 19.67
N VAL A 481 10.97 -35.74 19.50
CA VAL A 481 11.43 -34.88 18.40
C VAL A 481 11.57 -35.70 17.13
N VAL A 482 12.12 -36.92 17.22
CA VAL A 482 12.20 -37.87 16.11
C VAL A 482 10.81 -38.22 15.55
N GLU A 483 9.81 -38.42 16.41
CA GLU A 483 8.42 -38.66 16.04
C GLU A 483 7.84 -37.45 15.31
N LYS A 484 8.05 -36.23 15.82
CA LYS A 484 7.62 -35.00 15.13
C LYS A 484 8.24 -34.86 13.74
N ILE A 485 9.53 -35.15 13.59
CA ILE A 485 10.23 -35.20 12.28
C ILE A 485 9.67 -36.33 11.39
N SER A 486 9.29 -37.46 11.98
CA SER A 486 8.74 -38.62 11.28
C SER A 486 7.32 -38.37 10.74
N VAL A 487 6.47 -37.68 11.52
CA VAL A 487 5.13 -37.27 11.09
C VAL A 487 5.21 -36.21 9.98
N ASP A 488 6.16 -35.27 10.08
CA ASP A 488 6.46 -34.28 9.04
C ASP A 488 6.88 -34.97 7.73
N ALA A 489 7.81 -35.93 7.80
CA ALA A 489 8.23 -36.75 6.67
C ALA A 489 7.11 -37.61 6.07
N ALA A 490 6.24 -38.19 6.90
CA ALA A 490 5.12 -39.01 6.44
C ALA A 490 4.02 -38.18 5.77
N LYS A 491 3.72 -36.98 6.30
CA LYS A 491 2.77 -36.02 5.70
C LYS A 491 3.18 -35.63 4.27
N HIS A 492 4.48 -35.45 4.04
CA HIS A 492 5.04 -35.10 2.74
C HIS A 492 5.47 -36.32 1.89
N ASN A 493 4.95 -37.52 2.21
CA ASN A 493 5.22 -38.80 1.53
C ASN A 493 6.71 -39.19 1.40
N PHE A 494 7.62 -38.53 2.13
CA PHE A 494 9.06 -38.81 2.09
C PHE A 494 9.41 -40.18 2.70
N VAL A 495 8.66 -40.60 3.73
CA VAL A 495 8.74 -41.96 4.30
C VAL A 495 7.35 -42.47 4.67
N SER A 496 6.95 -43.60 4.08
CA SER A 496 5.70 -44.30 4.42
C SER A 496 5.89 -45.13 5.70
N MET A 497 5.38 -44.65 6.84
CA MET A 497 5.46 -45.35 8.12
C MET A 497 4.19 -45.23 8.97
N LYS A 498 4.06 -46.13 9.96
CA LYS A 498 3.03 -46.11 11.01
C LYS A 498 3.69 -46.35 12.37
N VAL A 499 3.30 -45.61 13.40
CA VAL A 499 3.79 -45.79 14.77
C VAL A 499 2.71 -46.47 15.61
N ASP A 500 3.01 -47.66 16.15
CA ASP A 500 2.17 -48.37 17.12
C ASP A 500 2.79 -48.17 18.51
N HIS A 501 2.29 -47.16 19.22
CA HIS A 501 2.72 -46.83 20.59
C HIS A 501 2.42 -47.97 21.59
N MET A 502 1.29 -48.65 21.44
CA MET A 502 0.88 -49.75 22.35
C MET A 502 1.87 -50.92 22.32
N LYS A 503 2.44 -51.23 21.14
CA LYS A 503 3.50 -52.24 20.98
C LYS A 503 4.90 -51.65 20.96
N SER A 504 5.03 -50.32 21.04
CA SER A 504 6.28 -49.56 20.92
C SER A 504 7.11 -49.91 19.67
N VAL A 505 6.45 -49.99 18.50
CA VAL A 505 7.09 -50.29 17.20
C VAL A 505 6.74 -49.28 16.11
N VAL A 506 7.67 -49.09 15.19
CA VAL A 506 7.48 -48.38 13.92
C VAL A 506 7.39 -49.42 12.80
N VAL A 507 6.36 -49.32 11.96
CA VAL A 507 6.07 -50.22 10.82
C VAL A 507 6.21 -49.44 9.53
N PHE A 508 7.20 -49.78 8.71
CA PHE A 508 7.48 -49.13 7.43
C PHE A 508 6.65 -49.77 6.31
N CYS A 509 5.81 -48.97 5.67
CA CYS A 509 4.70 -49.42 4.85
C CYS A 509 5.01 -49.37 3.34
N LYS A 510 5.97 -50.21 2.90
CA LYS A 510 6.34 -50.38 1.47
C LYS A 510 5.27 -51.07 0.59
N LYS A 511 4.26 -51.73 1.20
CA LYS A 511 3.34 -52.68 0.54
C LYS A 511 1.87 -52.21 0.50
N SER A 512 1.61 -50.95 0.19
CA SER A 512 0.29 -50.53 -0.32
C SER A 512 0.23 -50.78 -1.84
N LEU A 513 -0.96 -50.86 -2.44
CA LEU A 513 -1.12 -50.92 -3.90
C LEU A 513 -0.63 -49.64 -4.62
N GLU A 514 -0.31 -48.59 -3.86
CA GLU A 514 0.01 -47.27 -4.38
C GLU A 514 1.53 -47.02 -4.49
N SER A 515 2.38 -47.90 -3.95
CA SER A 515 3.83 -47.70 -3.90
C SER A 515 4.50 -47.87 -5.27
N ASP A 516 5.52 -47.05 -5.54
CA ASP A 516 6.12 -46.91 -6.87
C ASP A 516 6.65 -48.22 -7.45
N GLY A 517 7.19 -49.11 -6.60
CA GLY A 517 7.67 -50.42 -7.04
C GLY A 517 6.59 -51.30 -7.71
N LEU A 518 5.30 -51.11 -7.41
CA LEU A 518 4.20 -51.78 -8.10
C LEU A 518 3.71 -51.01 -9.33
N ARG A 519 3.84 -49.68 -9.35
CA ARG A 519 3.51 -48.85 -10.53
C ARG A 519 4.48 -49.11 -11.67
N ASP A 520 5.77 -49.04 -11.37
CA ASP A 520 6.85 -49.20 -12.34
C ASP A 520 7.18 -50.67 -12.64
N SER A 521 6.49 -51.64 -12.02
CA SER A 521 6.69 -53.07 -12.28
C SER A 521 6.55 -53.43 -13.76
N LEU A 522 5.57 -52.86 -14.47
CA LEU A 522 5.34 -53.14 -15.89
C LEU A 522 6.38 -52.46 -16.80
N ALA A 523 6.78 -51.23 -16.48
CA ALA A 523 7.84 -50.52 -17.20
C ALA A 523 9.20 -51.21 -17.00
N SER A 524 9.53 -51.56 -15.75
CA SER A 524 10.70 -52.34 -15.37
C SER A 524 10.72 -53.68 -16.11
N LEU A 525 9.61 -54.43 -16.10
CA LEU A 525 9.50 -55.70 -16.82
C LEU A 525 9.70 -55.52 -18.33
N ALA A 526 9.13 -54.48 -18.95
CA ALA A 526 9.34 -54.18 -20.36
C ALA A 526 10.79 -53.82 -20.69
N GLU A 527 11.51 -53.15 -19.78
CA GLU A 527 12.94 -52.84 -19.95
C GLU A 527 13.82 -54.08 -19.73
N PHE A 528 13.55 -54.86 -18.67
CA PHE A 528 14.23 -56.12 -18.36
C PHE A 528 13.94 -57.24 -19.36
N LEU A 529 12.85 -57.16 -20.15
CA LEU A 529 12.60 -58.04 -21.30
C LEU A 529 13.20 -57.48 -22.60
N ASN A 530 13.25 -56.16 -22.81
CA ASN A 530 13.89 -55.59 -24.00
C ASN A 530 15.41 -55.81 -24.01
N LYS A 531 16.08 -55.71 -22.85
CA LYS A 531 17.53 -55.97 -22.73
C LYS A 531 17.94 -57.35 -23.29
N PRO A 532 17.38 -58.48 -22.82
CA PRO A 532 17.65 -59.80 -23.42
C PRO A 532 17.03 -59.95 -24.81
N ARG A 533 15.89 -59.32 -25.14
CA ARG A 533 15.33 -59.37 -26.51
C ARG A 533 16.32 -58.84 -27.55
N LEU A 534 17.02 -57.75 -27.26
CA LEU A 534 18.04 -57.15 -28.13
C LEU A 534 19.32 -58.01 -28.25
N VAL A 535 19.55 -58.94 -27.32
CA VAL A 535 20.71 -59.85 -27.32
C VAL A 535 20.36 -61.21 -27.97
N ILE A 536 19.14 -61.71 -27.76
CA ILE A 536 18.64 -62.98 -28.32
C ILE A 536 18.19 -62.80 -29.77
N TYR A 537 17.55 -61.67 -30.07
CA TYR A 537 17.29 -61.21 -31.43
C TYR A 537 18.00 -59.87 -31.65
N PRO A 538 19.32 -59.89 -31.97
CA PRO A 538 19.95 -58.77 -32.64
C PRO A 538 19.11 -58.44 -33.88
N SER A 539 18.67 -57.19 -34.00
CA SER A 539 17.84 -56.81 -35.14
C SER A 539 18.68 -56.86 -36.41
N ASP A 540 18.39 -57.82 -37.31
CA ASP A 540 18.74 -57.74 -38.73
C ASP A 540 18.02 -56.54 -39.36
N SER A 541 18.57 -55.36 -39.08
CA SER A 541 18.16 -54.08 -39.64
C SER A 541 18.59 -54.03 -41.10
N LYS A 542 17.87 -54.76 -41.94
CA LYS A 542 18.12 -54.88 -43.39
C LYS A 542 18.38 -53.47 -43.97
N PRO A 543 19.59 -53.21 -44.52
CA PRO A 543 19.98 -51.86 -44.94
C PRO A 543 19.07 -51.30 -46.04
N SER A 544 18.34 -52.16 -46.75
CA SER A 544 17.31 -51.84 -47.73
C SER A 544 16.33 -50.73 -47.29
N ASN A 545 15.89 -50.73 -46.03
CA ASN A 545 15.00 -49.68 -45.52
C ASN A 545 15.75 -48.36 -45.28
N LEU A 546 17.03 -48.40 -44.93
CA LEU A 546 17.86 -47.21 -44.73
C LEU A 546 18.23 -46.59 -46.07
N GLU A 547 18.61 -47.38 -47.08
CA GLU A 547 18.87 -46.90 -48.44
C GLU A 547 17.62 -46.24 -49.05
N ALA A 548 16.47 -46.92 -48.99
CA ALA A 548 15.21 -46.34 -49.45
C ALA A 548 14.84 -45.04 -48.71
N TRP A 549 15.09 -44.96 -47.39
CA TRP A 549 14.84 -43.75 -46.62
C TRP A 549 15.83 -42.62 -46.96
N LEU A 550 17.10 -42.93 -47.19
CA LEU A 550 18.14 -41.98 -47.61
C LEU A 550 17.86 -41.42 -49.01
N SER A 551 17.45 -42.25 -49.97
CA SER A 551 17.02 -41.79 -51.30
C SER A 551 15.82 -40.84 -51.21
N ASN A 552 14.80 -41.21 -50.44
CA ASN A 552 13.64 -40.35 -50.18
C ASN A 552 14.03 -39.06 -49.44
N LEU A 553 15.01 -39.10 -48.55
CA LEU A 553 15.53 -37.92 -47.84
C LEU A 553 16.27 -36.97 -48.80
N VAL A 554 17.09 -37.48 -49.73
CA VAL A 554 17.75 -36.67 -50.76
C VAL A 554 16.72 -36.00 -51.68
N GLU A 555 15.66 -36.70 -52.07
CA GLU A 555 14.53 -36.09 -52.79
C GLU A 555 13.80 -35.02 -51.96
N ALA A 556 13.52 -35.28 -50.69
CA ALA A 556 12.85 -34.33 -49.81
C ALA A 556 13.69 -33.07 -49.58
N VAL A 557 15.00 -33.23 -49.31
CA VAL A 557 15.96 -32.13 -49.12
C VAL A 557 16.12 -31.29 -50.40
N THR A 558 16.21 -31.91 -51.58
CA THR A 558 16.29 -31.15 -52.84
C THR A 558 15.00 -30.43 -53.20
N LYS A 559 13.82 -30.99 -52.86
CA LYS A 559 12.51 -30.33 -52.99
C LYS A 559 12.38 -29.15 -52.03
N GLU A 560 12.71 -29.31 -50.74
CA GLU A 560 12.70 -28.21 -49.76
C GLU A 560 13.77 -27.15 -50.05
N HIS A 561 14.95 -27.50 -50.54
CA HIS A 561 15.97 -26.53 -50.94
C HIS A 561 15.46 -25.61 -52.07
N LYS A 562 14.84 -26.18 -53.11
CA LYS A 562 14.18 -25.41 -54.19
C LYS A 562 13.05 -24.52 -53.64
N ARG A 563 12.24 -25.04 -52.71
CA ARG A 563 11.17 -24.30 -52.01
C ARG A 563 11.70 -23.13 -51.19
N LEU A 564 12.82 -23.32 -50.50
CA LEU A 564 13.50 -22.30 -49.69
C LEU A 564 14.12 -21.20 -50.57
N LEU A 565 14.72 -21.55 -51.71
CA LEU A 565 15.22 -20.57 -52.69
C LEU A 565 14.07 -19.72 -53.28
N ALA A 566 12.97 -20.35 -53.69
CA ALA A 566 11.78 -19.64 -54.16
C ALA A 566 11.20 -18.73 -53.06
N ARG A 567 11.12 -19.23 -51.82
CA ARG A 567 10.69 -18.45 -50.65
C ARG A 567 11.63 -17.28 -50.34
N LYS A 568 12.95 -17.43 -50.51
CA LYS A 568 13.92 -16.32 -50.39
C LYS A 568 13.56 -15.22 -51.40
N SER A 569 13.44 -15.55 -52.68
CA SER A 569 13.11 -14.56 -53.73
C SER A 569 11.78 -13.84 -53.47
N ILE A 570 10.76 -14.54 -52.97
CA ILE A 570 9.47 -13.92 -52.59
C ILE A 570 9.62 -12.98 -51.39
N ILE A 571 10.45 -13.33 -50.39
CA ILE A 571 10.73 -12.46 -49.24
C ILE A 571 11.57 -11.24 -49.66
N GLU A 572 12.51 -11.43 -50.58
CA GLU A 572 13.40 -10.39 -51.12
C GLU A 572 12.58 -9.33 -51.89
N LYS A 573 11.69 -9.77 -52.81
CA LYS A 573 10.73 -8.88 -53.50
C LYS A 573 9.79 -8.16 -52.53
N ARG A 574 9.24 -8.85 -51.53
CA ARG A 574 8.37 -8.22 -50.51
C ARG A 574 9.10 -7.20 -49.66
N LYS A 575 10.41 -7.35 -49.43
CA LYS A 575 11.23 -6.32 -48.80
C LYS A 575 11.41 -5.12 -49.72
N GLU A 576 11.77 -5.32 -50.98
CA GLU A 576 11.88 -4.22 -51.96
C GLU A 576 10.56 -3.44 -52.10
N GLU A 577 9.41 -4.13 -52.09
CA GLU A 577 8.08 -3.53 -52.10
C GLU A 577 7.81 -2.72 -50.81
N GLN A 578 8.14 -3.25 -49.63
CA GLN A 578 7.98 -2.52 -48.36
C GLN A 578 8.95 -1.33 -48.24
N GLU A 579 10.20 -1.47 -48.71
CA GLU A 579 11.19 -0.39 -48.69
C GLU A 579 10.79 0.73 -49.66
N ARG A 580 10.22 0.42 -50.84
CA ARG A 580 9.59 1.42 -51.73
C ARG A 580 8.42 2.14 -51.06
N GLN A 581 7.49 1.40 -50.45
CA GLN A 581 6.34 1.99 -49.74
C GLN A 581 6.77 2.90 -48.58
N LEU A 582 7.82 2.52 -47.84
CA LEU A 582 8.39 3.37 -46.79
C LEU A 582 9.03 4.64 -47.38
N LEU A 583 9.76 4.54 -48.50
CA LEU A 583 10.37 5.69 -49.17
C LEU A 583 9.33 6.66 -49.75
N GLU A 584 8.20 6.15 -50.25
CA GLU A 584 7.06 6.95 -50.72
C GLU A 584 6.34 7.65 -49.55
N MET A 585 6.12 6.94 -48.44
CA MET A 585 5.59 7.53 -47.20
C MET A 585 6.51 8.61 -46.62
N GLU A 586 7.83 8.40 -46.64
CA GLU A 586 8.83 9.37 -46.16
C GLU A 586 8.84 10.64 -47.03
N ARG A 587 8.84 10.50 -48.37
CA ARG A 587 8.67 11.62 -49.30
C ARG A 587 7.35 12.35 -49.11
N GLU A 588 6.26 11.63 -48.83
CA GLU A 588 4.98 12.25 -48.49
C GLU A 588 5.08 13.06 -47.20
N GLU A 589 5.71 12.55 -46.14
CA GLU A 589 5.94 13.28 -44.89
C GLU A 589 6.84 14.50 -45.07
N GLU A 590 7.93 14.40 -45.84
CA GLU A 590 8.76 15.55 -46.21
C GLU A 590 7.95 16.60 -46.98
N SER A 591 7.12 16.19 -47.94
CA SER A 591 6.24 17.11 -48.67
C SER A 591 5.22 17.79 -47.75
N LYS A 592 4.73 17.09 -46.71
CA LYS A 592 3.80 17.63 -45.70
C LYS A 592 4.53 18.62 -44.78
N ARG A 593 5.77 18.34 -44.37
CA ARG A 593 6.63 19.26 -43.60
C ARG A 593 6.97 20.52 -44.40
N LEU A 594 7.35 20.39 -45.68
CA LEU A 594 7.62 21.53 -46.58
C LEU A 594 6.36 22.37 -46.83
N ARG A 595 5.17 21.75 -46.95
CA ARG A 595 3.89 22.48 -47.01
C ARG A 595 3.59 23.22 -45.70
N GLN A 596 3.83 22.60 -44.55
CA GLN A 596 3.68 23.27 -43.24
C GLN A 596 4.64 24.45 -43.10
N GLN A 597 5.90 24.31 -43.51
CA GLN A 597 6.89 25.39 -43.52
C GLN A 597 6.45 26.57 -44.40
N LYS A 598 6.00 26.30 -45.64
CA LYS A 598 5.43 27.34 -46.51
C LYS A 598 4.19 28.02 -45.90
N ILE A 599 3.31 27.27 -45.24
CA ILE A 599 2.15 27.84 -44.53
C ILE A 599 2.60 28.75 -43.37
N THR A 600 3.65 28.39 -42.64
CA THR A 600 4.23 29.28 -41.61
C THR A 600 4.93 30.51 -42.19
N GLU A 601 5.68 30.35 -43.29
CA GLU A 601 6.33 31.46 -44.00
C GLU A 601 5.29 32.44 -44.57
N GLU A 602 4.21 31.94 -45.20
CA GLU A 602 3.09 32.76 -45.65
C GLU A 602 2.36 33.45 -44.48
N ALA A 603 2.23 32.79 -43.34
CA ALA A 603 1.61 33.39 -42.15
C ALA A 603 2.49 34.50 -41.53
N GLU A 604 3.82 34.33 -41.54
CA GLU A 604 4.76 35.37 -41.11
C GLU A 604 4.84 36.52 -42.11
N GLN A 605 4.86 36.24 -43.43
CA GLN A 605 4.76 37.28 -44.46
C GLN A 605 3.44 38.06 -44.36
N ARG A 606 2.30 37.40 -44.09
CA ARG A 606 1.02 38.09 -43.85
C ARG A 606 1.04 38.91 -42.56
N ARG A 607 1.73 38.47 -41.50
CA ARG A 607 1.96 39.30 -40.30
C ARG A 607 2.80 40.53 -40.60
N LEU A 608 3.92 40.37 -41.30
CA LEU A 608 4.81 41.47 -41.70
C LEU A 608 4.14 42.45 -42.66
N ALA A 609 3.31 41.96 -43.60
CA ALA A 609 2.51 42.80 -44.49
C ALA A 609 1.46 43.60 -43.70
N ASN A 610 0.72 42.96 -42.77
CA ASN A 610 -0.22 43.65 -41.90
C ASN A 610 0.47 44.68 -40.98
N GLU A 611 1.67 44.38 -40.47
CA GLU A 611 2.45 45.34 -39.68
C GLU A 611 2.97 46.50 -40.56
N TYR A 612 3.37 46.23 -41.81
CA TYR A 612 3.76 47.27 -42.76
C TYR A 612 2.58 48.16 -43.15
N GLU A 613 1.39 47.61 -43.39
CA GLU A 613 0.17 48.40 -43.62
C GLU A 613 -0.23 49.19 -42.37
N GLN A 614 -0.14 48.62 -41.16
CA GLN A 614 -0.36 49.37 -39.92
C GLN A 614 0.65 50.52 -39.77
N ARG A 615 1.93 50.32 -40.07
CA ARG A 615 2.95 51.38 -40.07
C ARG A 615 2.71 52.43 -41.17
N LYS A 616 2.21 52.03 -42.34
CA LYS A 616 1.81 52.94 -43.44
C LYS A 616 0.59 53.78 -43.06
N ASN A 617 -0.43 53.15 -42.48
CA ASN A 617 -1.64 53.82 -42.00
C ASN A 617 -1.33 54.73 -40.80
N GLN A 618 -0.37 54.38 -39.93
CA GLN A 618 0.13 55.27 -38.87
C GLN A 618 1.00 56.44 -39.38
N ARG A 619 1.54 56.36 -40.61
CA ARG A 619 2.16 57.51 -41.28
C ARG A 619 1.08 58.39 -41.90
N ILE A 620 0.13 57.80 -42.63
CA ILE A 620 -0.99 58.52 -43.24
C ILE A 620 -1.83 59.24 -42.17
N LEU A 621 -2.10 58.61 -41.02
CA LEU A 621 -2.79 59.26 -39.90
C LEU A 621 -2.00 60.45 -39.34
N ARG A 622 -0.68 60.37 -39.23
CA ARG A 622 0.15 61.51 -38.82
C ARG A 622 0.23 62.61 -39.87
N GLU A 623 0.28 62.24 -41.16
CA GLU A 623 0.23 63.17 -42.28
C GLU A 623 -1.15 63.86 -42.42
N ILE A 624 -2.20 63.24 -41.87
CA ILE A 624 -3.53 63.84 -41.70
C ILE A 624 -3.57 64.71 -40.44
N GLU A 625 -3.09 64.24 -39.28
CA GLU A 625 -2.99 65.07 -38.05
C GLU A 625 -2.12 66.31 -38.26
N GLU A 626 -1.02 66.21 -39.01
CA GLU A 626 -0.17 67.36 -39.39
C GLU A 626 -0.90 68.31 -40.34
N ARG A 627 -1.65 67.82 -41.35
CA ARG A 627 -2.50 68.67 -42.21
C ARG A 627 -3.65 69.30 -41.44
N GLU A 628 -4.32 68.59 -40.54
CA GLU A 628 -5.38 69.14 -39.69
C GLU A 628 -4.83 70.19 -38.72
N LEU A 629 -3.60 70.04 -38.23
CA LEU A 629 -2.89 71.07 -37.46
C LEU A 629 -2.47 72.27 -38.30
N GLU A 630 -2.05 72.09 -39.56
CA GLU A 630 -1.76 73.18 -40.50
C GLU A 630 -3.04 73.93 -40.90
N GLU A 631 -4.14 73.22 -41.21
CA GLU A 631 -5.44 73.80 -41.53
C GLU A 631 -6.06 74.50 -40.30
N ALA A 632 -5.93 73.95 -39.09
CA ALA A 632 -6.36 74.62 -37.87
C ALA A 632 -5.54 75.89 -37.58
N GLN A 633 -4.23 75.88 -37.87
CA GLN A 633 -3.39 77.08 -37.77
C GLN A 633 -3.74 78.12 -38.84
N ALA A 634 -4.05 77.68 -40.07
CA ALA A 634 -4.53 78.57 -41.14
C ALA A 634 -5.89 79.19 -40.79
N LEU A 635 -6.84 78.40 -40.27
CA LEU A 635 -8.15 78.87 -39.83
C LEU A 635 -8.06 79.85 -38.66
N LEU A 636 -7.13 79.66 -37.72
CA LEU A 636 -6.85 80.65 -36.67
C LEU A 636 -6.30 81.96 -37.26
N GLN A 637 -5.31 81.89 -38.16
CA GLN A 637 -4.72 83.07 -38.80
C GLN A 637 -5.68 83.80 -39.77
N GLU A 638 -6.67 83.10 -40.33
CA GLU A 638 -7.70 83.72 -41.17
C GLU A 638 -8.87 84.28 -40.35
N ALA A 639 -9.23 83.65 -39.23
CA ALA A 639 -10.22 84.17 -38.29
C ALA A 639 -9.81 85.54 -37.72
N GLU A 640 -8.52 85.72 -37.36
CA GLU A 640 -8.01 87.02 -36.88
C GLU A 640 -8.01 88.12 -37.98
N LYS A 641 -8.04 87.75 -39.27
CA LYS A 641 -7.99 88.70 -40.39
C LYS A 641 -9.35 89.07 -40.98
N ARG A 642 -10.44 88.40 -40.60
CA ARG A 642 -11.79 88.62 -41.17
C ARG A 642 -12.77 89.46 -40.33
N ILE A 643 -12.29 90.32 -39.41
CA ILE A 643 -13.13 91.33 -38.72
C ILE A 643 -12.82 92.76 -39.17
N LYS A 644 -13.15 93.10 -40.43
CA LYS A 644 -13.46 94.48 -40.88
C LYS A 644 -14.15 94.51 -42.26
N LYS A 645 -15.34 95.14 -42.30
CA LYS A 645 -16.20 95.50 -43.46
C LYS A 645 -17.02 94.39 -44.18
N LYS A 646 -18.34 94.47 -44.01
CA LYS A 646 -19.47 94.34 -44.97
C LYS A 646 -19.42 93.21 -46.05
N GLY A 647 -20.43 92.35 -46.25
CA GLY A 647 -21.68 92.09 -45.51
C GLY A 647 -22.97 92.07 -46.36
N LYS A 648 -23.79 91.01 -46.19
CA LYS A 648 -25.23 90.91 -46.49
C LYS A 648 -25.83 89.75 -45.66
N LYS A 649 -27.16 89.74 -45.49
CA LYS A 649 -28.00 88.83 -44.66
C LYS A 649 -29.12 88.22 -45.55
N PRO A 650 -29.98 87.28 -45.09
CA PRO A 650 -30.19 86.73 -43.73
C PRO A 650 -30.25 85.18 -43.62
N ILE A 651 -30.65 84.69 -42.43
CA ILE A 651 -31.12 83.30 -42.10
C ILE A 651 -29.98 82.25 -41.97
N ILE A 652 -29.90 81.35 -40.96
CA ILE A 652 -30.51 81.15 -39.61
C ILE A 652 -29.54 80.22 -38.82
N GLU A 653 -29.37 80.23 -37.48
CA GLU A 653 -29.89 81.11 -36.41
C GLU A 653 -28.74 81.88 -35.69
N GLY A 654 -28.27 81.69 -34.43
CA GLY A 654 -28.52 80.75 -33.30
C GLY A 654 -27.63 79.48 -33.33
N GLU A 655 -26.97 79.02 -32.26
CA GLU A 655 -26.73 79.57 -30.90
C GLU A 655 -25.25 79.39 -30.45
N LYS A 656 -24.85 79.97 -29.31
CA LYS A 656 -23.49 79.86 -28.76
C LYS A 656 -23.28 78.53 -28.01
N MET A 657 -22.76 77.51 -28.69
CA MET A 657 -22.33 76.26 -28.03
C MET A 657 -21.26 76.53 -26.96
N THR A 658 -21.47 76.01 -25.75
CA THR A 658 -20.47 76.04 -24.68
C THR A 658 -19.58 74.78 -24.74
N LYS A 659 -18.44 74.80 -24.03
CA LYS A 659 -17.47 73.69 -24.05
C LYS A 659 -18.08 72.34 -23.59
N GLN A 660 -19.18 72.36 -22.84
CA GLN A 660 -19.90 71.14 -22.43
C GLN A 660 -20.73 70.55 -23.56
N THR A 661 -21.51 71.35 -24.32
CA THR A 661 -22.31 70.82 -25.44
C THR A 661 -21.46 70.30 -26.60
N LEU A 662 -20.25 70.86 -26.81
CA LEU A 662 -19.28 70.29 -27.75
C LEU A 662 -18.75 68.92 -27.29
N MET A 663 -18.65 68.70 -25.97
CA MET A 663 -18.20 67.45 -25.37
C MET A 663 -19.31 66.39 -25.36
N GLU A 664 -20.58 66.80 -25.20
CA GLU A 664 -21.73 65.91 -25.42
C GLU A 664 -21.93 65.56 -26.89
N LEU A 665 -21.71 66.49 -27.83
CA LEU A 665 -21.76 66.20 -29.27
C LEU A 665 -20.69 65.17 -29.66
N THR A 666 -19.43 65.37 -29.25
CA THR A 666 -18.37 64.38 -29.52
C THR A 666 -18.60 63.04 -28.82
N LEU A 667 -19.18 63.01 -27.62
CA LEU A 667 -19.56 61.76 -26.95
C LEU A 667 -20.74 61.04 -27.66
N THR A 668 -21.72 61.79 -28.15
CA THR A 668 -22.89 61.23 -28.87
C THR A 668 -22.55 60.79 -30.30
N GLU A 669 -21.60 61.46 -30.95
CA GLU A 669 -20.98 61.00 -32.21
C GLU A 669 -20.23 59.68 -31.98
N GLN A 670 -19.34 59.58 -30.98
CA GLN A 670 -18.67 58.32 -30.64
C GLN A 670 -19.63 57.19 -30.25
N LEU A 671 -20.77 57.51 -29.63
CA LEU A 671 -21.84 56.53 -29.36
C LEU A 671 -22.57 56.10 -30.65
N ARG A 672 -22.82 57.02 -31.60
CA ARG A 672 -23.34 56.69 -32.93
C ARG A 672 -22.37 55.82 -33.72
N GLU A 673 -21.10 56.17 -33.78
CA GLU A 673 -20.05 55.37 -34.43
C GLU A 673 -19.97 53.96 -33.86
N ARG A 674 -20.02 53.82 -32.53
CA ARG A 674 -20.07 52.50 -31.88
C ARG A 674 -21.32 51.72 -32.28
N GLN A 675 -22.50 52.34 -32.26
CA GLN A 675 -23.74 51.69 -32.71
C GLN A 675 -23.73 51.35 -34.21
N GLU A 676 -23.05 52.13 -35.06
CA GLU A 676 -22.87 51.81 -36.46
C GLU A 676 -21.88 50.68 -36.70
N MET A 677 -20.75 50.66 -35.97
CA MET A 677 -19.79 49.57 -36.01
C MET A 677 -20.42 48.28 -35.47
N GLU A 678 -21.26 48.37 -34.44
CA GLU A 678 -22.06 47.24 -33.97
C GLU A 678 -23.07 46.77 -35.04
N LYS A 679 -23.79 47.67 -35.70
CA LYS A 679 -24.66 47.33 -36.85
C LYS A 679 -23.88 46.71 -38.02
N LYS A 680 -22.65 47.17 -38.30
CA LYS A 680 -21.74 46.62 -39.32
C LYS A 680 -21.27 45.20 -38.91
N LEU A 681 -20.91 44.99 -37.65
CA LEU A 681 -20.57 43.67 -37.10
C LEU A 681 -21.77 42.70 -37.09
N GLN A 682 -22.98 43.16 -36.75
CA GLN A 682 -24.20 42.37 -36.82
C GLN A 682 -24.57 41.99 -38.26
N LYS A 683 -24.31 42.86 -39.25
CA LYS A 683 -24.42 42.51 -40.68
C LYS A 683 -23.40 41.45 -41.08
N LEU A 684 -22.12 41.61 -40.68
CA LEU A 684 -21.06 40.63 -40.94
C LEU A 684 -21.36 39.26 -40.30
N ALA A 685 -21.85 39.23 -39.06
CA ALA A 685 -22.27 38.01 -38.38
C ALA A 685 -23.40 37.30 -39.14
N LYS A 686 -24.39 38.04 -39.64
CA LYS A 686 -25.47 37.48 -40.48
C LYS A 686 -24.94 36.94 -41.81
N THR A 687 -24.03 37.64 -42.50
CA THR A 687 -23.43 37.11 -43.74
C THR A 687 -22.56 35.89 -43.50
N MET A 688 -21.87 35.80 -42.35
CA MET A 688 -21.13 34.60 -41.96
C MET A 688 -22.08 33.43 -41.66
N ASP A 689 -23.19 33.65 -40.96
CA ASP A 689 -24.21 32.63 -40.71
C ASP A 689 -24.89 32.15 -42.01
N TYR A 690 -25.20 33.05 -42.95
CA TYR A 690 -25.71 32.65 -44.27
C TYR A 690 -24.68 31.83 -45.08
N LEU A 691 -23.41 32.24 -45.08
CA LEU A 691 -22.34 31.53 -45.78
C LEU A 691 -22.03 30.15 -45.15
N GLU A 692 -22.11 30.06 -43.82
CA GLU A 692 -21.99 28.79 -43.08
C GLU A 692 -23.23 27.89 -43.23
N ARG A 693 -24.43 28.47 -43.44
CA ARG A 693 -25.65 27.73 -43.79
C ARG A 693 -25.55 27.14 -45.21
N ALA A 694 -25.20 27.95 -46.21
CA ALA A 694 -25.00 27.49 -47.58
C ALA A 694 -23.93 26.37 -47.68
N LYS A 695 -22.81 26.48 -46.95
CA LYS A 695 -21.82 25.38 -46.85
C LYS A 695 -22.41 24.08 -46.28
N ARG A 696 -23.33 24.15 -45.32
CA ARG A 696 -23.98 22.97 -44.72
C ARG A 696 -25.02 22.37 -45.66
N GLU A 697 -25.73 23.20 -46.41
CA GLU A 697 -26.68 22.78 -47.44
C GLU A 697 -25.96 22.04 -48.59
N GLU A 698 -24.80 22.53 -49.05
CA GLU A 698 -23.93 21.85 -50.02
C GLU A 698 -23.24 20.59 -49.45
N ALA A 699 -22.84 20.60 -48.18
CA ALA A 699 -22.17 19.46 -47.55
C ALA A 699 -23.14 18.31 -47.21
N ALA A 700 -24.42 18.60 -46.92
CA ALA A 700 -25.43 17.61 -46.55
C ALA A 700 -25.56 16.43 -47.55
N PRO A 701 -25.80 16.64 -48.86
CA PRO A 701 -25.93 15.55 -49.82
C PRO A 701 -24.64 14.74 -50.00
N LEU A 702 -23.47 15.37 -49.83
CA LEU A 702 -22.17 14.67 -49.90
C LEU A 702 -21.95 13.76 -48.68
N ILE A 703 -22.32 14.24 -47.48
CA ILE A 703 -22.28 13.46 -46.24
C ILE A 703 -23.29 12.30 -46.30
N GLU A 704 -24.50 12.55 -46.81
CA GLU A 704 -25.52 11.52 -46.97
C GLU A 704 -25.11 10.46 -48.01
N ALA A 705 -24.58 10.86 -49.17
CA ALA A 705 -24.07 9.93 -50.18
C ALA A 705 -22.88 9.09 -49.65
N ALA A 706 -22.01 9.66 -48.81
CA ALA A 706 -20.94 8.92 -48.14
C ALA A 706 -21.49 7.94 -47.09
N TYR A 707 -22.53 8.35 -46.34
CA TYR A 707 -23.20 7.49 -45.36
C TYR A 707 -23.93 6.32 -46.02
N GLN A 708 -24.65 6.54 -47.12
CA GLN A 708 -25.34 5.49 -47.88
C GLN A 708 -24.34 4.47 -48.46
N LYS A 709 -23.21 4.91 -49.01
CA LYS A 709 -22.13 4.00 -49.45
C LYS A 709 -21.60 3.15 -48.29
N ARG A 710 -21.32 3.78 -47.14
CA ARG A 710 -20.84 3.08 -45.95
C ARG A 710 -21.86 2.08 -45.40
N LEU A 711 -23.17 2.38 -45.44
CA LEU A 711 -24.22 1.42 -45.06
C LEU A 711 -24.23 0.19 -45.97
N VAL A 712 -23.99 0.35 -47.28
CA VAL A 712 -23.88 -0.78 -48.22
C VAL A 712 -22.61 -1.60 -47.94
N GLU A 713 -21.48 -0.96 -47.68
CA GLU A 713 -20.22 -1.63 -47.32
C GLU A 713 -20.33 -2.39 -45.99
N GLU A 714 -20.87 -1.77 -44.95
CA GLU A 714 -21.07 -2.40 -43.63
C GLU A 714 -22.09 -3.54 -43.70
N LYS A 715 -23.15 -3.42 -44.52
CA LYS A 715 -24.08 -4.52 -44.78
C LYS A 715 -23.40 -5.69 -45.50
N LEU A 716 -22.61 -5.44 -46.54
CA LEU A 716 -21.89 -6.49 -47.28
C LEU A 716 -20.80 -7.17 -46.43
N LEU A 717 -20.17 -6.44 -45.50
CA LEU A 717 -19.27 -7.02 -44.51
C LEU A 717 -20.04 -7.90 -43.52
N HIS A 718 -21.14 -7.40 -42.95
CA HIS A 718 -21.95 -8.14 -41.99
C HIS A 718 -22.57 -9.41 -42.59
N GLU A 719 -23.03 -9.37 -43.85
CA GLU A 719 -23.53 -10.56 -44.57
C GLU A 719 -22.42 -11.61 -44.78
N ARG A 720 -21.17 -11.20 -45.03
CA ARG A 720 -20.02 -12.11 -45.13
C ARG A 720 -19.60 -12.67 -43.77
N GLU A 721 -19.60 -11.84 -42.73
CA GLU A 721 -19.30 -12.26 -41.37
C GLU A 721 -20.34 -13.28 -40.87
N GLN A 722 -21.64 -13.03 -41.09
CA GLN A 722 -22.69 -14.02 -40.81
C GLN A 722 -22.51 -15.30 -41.63
N GLN A 723 -22.15 -15.23 -42.92
CA GLN A 723 -21.91 -16.43 -43.74
C GLN A 723 -20.75 -17.26 -43.21
N LEU A 724 -19.63 -16.62 -42.83
CA LEU A 724 -18.48 -17.27 -42.23
C LEU A 724 -18.80 -17.86 -40.84
N GLU A 725 -19.54 -17.14 -40.01
CA GLU A 725 -19.93 -17.64 -38.69
C GLU A 725 -20.94 -18.80 -38.79
N ILE A 726 -21.86 -18.77 -39.75
CA ILE A 726 -22.76 -19.89 -40.07
C ILE A 726 -21.97 -21.09 -40.62
N GLU A 727 -20.94 -20.87 -41.44
CA GLU A 727 -20.11 -21.95 -41.97
C GLU A 727 -19.23 -22.59 -40.89
N VAL A 728 -18.57 -21.77 -40.05
CA VAL A 728 -17.81 -22.25 -38.88
C VAL A 728 -18.74 -22.95 -37.90
N SER A 729 -19.94 -22.40 -37.63
CA SER A 729 -20.94 -23.04 -36.77
C SER A 729 -21.39 -24.39 -37.31
N LYS A 730 -21.59 -24.53 -38.63
CA LYS A 730 -21.87 -25.83 -39.27
C LYS A 730 -20.71 -26.82 -39.13
N GLN A 731 -19.47 -26.38 -39.38
CA GLN A 731 -18.28 -27.25 -39.25
C GLN A 731 -18.06 -27.69 -37.79
N CYS A 732 -18.25 -26.78 -36.83
CA CYS A 732 -18.26 -27.11 -35.40
C CYS A 732 -19.38 -28.10 -35.07
N HIS A 733 -20.63 -27.84 -35.49
CA HIS A 733 -21.76 -28.73 -35.23
C HIS A 733 -21.58 -30.13 -35.83
N GLU A 734 -21.01 -30.24 -37.04
CA GLU A 734 -20.68 -31.52 -37.66
C GLU A 734 -19.57 -32.26 -36.90
N GLY A 735 -18.59 -31.53 -36.36
CA GLY A 735 -17.58 -32.06 -35.45
C GLY A 735 -18.19 -32.53 -34.12
N ASP A 736 -19.03 -31.71 -33.50
CA ASP A 736 -19.71 -31.96 -32.23
C ASP A 736 -20.68 -33.15 -32.34
N LEU A 737 -21.33 -33.35 -33.49
CA LEU A 737 -22.15 -34.53 -33.76
C LEU A 737 -21.28 -35.81 -33.81
N LYS A 738 -20.14 -35.78 -34.50
CA LYS A 738 -19.20 -36.92 -34.57
C LYS A 738 -18.57 -37.21 -33.21
N GLU A 739 -18.21 -36.19 -32.44
CA GLU A 739 -17.78 -36.29 -31.04
C GLU A 739 -18.89 -36.89 -30.17
N LYS A 740 -20.13 -36.41 -30.30
CA LYS A 740 -21.32 -36.92 -29.59
C LYS A 740 -21.60 -38.38 -29.92
N GLU A 741 -21.47 -38.81 -31.17
CA GLU A 741 -21.60 -40.23 -31.57
C GLU A 741 -20.47 -41.10 -31.00
N ARG A 742 -19.23 -40.57 -30.95
CA ARG A 742 -18.10 -41.24 -30.29
C ARG A 742 -18.33 -41.39 -28.79
N LEU A 743 -18.83 -40.34 -28.14
CA LEU A 743 -19.05 -40.26 -26.70
C LEU A 743 -20.34 -40.93 -26.21
N ALA A 744 -21.37 -41.05 -27.06
CA ALA A 744 -22.62 -41.76 -26.77
C ALA A 744 -22.37 -43.21 -26.30
N ARG A 745 -21.38 -43.86 -26.92
CA ARG A 745 -20.91 -45.21 -26.55
C ARG A 745 -20.40 -45.32 -25.11
N MET A 746 -20.05 -44.20 -24.48
CA MET A 746 -19.55 -44.11 -23.11
C MET A 746 -20.57 -43.54 -22.12
N VAL A 747 -21.79 -43.19 -22.56
CA VAL A 747 -22.81 -42.57 -21.67
C VAL A 747 -23.23 -43.51 -20.54
N GLY A 748 -23.55 -44.78 -20.82
CA GLY A 748 -23.88 -45.74 -19.75
C GLY A 748 -22.71 -45.98 -18.78
N ASN A 749 -21.47 -46.01 -19.27
CA ASN A 749 -20.27 -46.10 -18.41
C ASN A 749 -20.09 -44.85 -17.53
N LYS A 750 -20.36 -43.66 -18.08
CA LYS A 750 -20.38 -42.39 -17.35
C LYS A 750 -21.48 -42.39 -16.29
N GLU A 751 -22.69 -42.86 -16.61
CA GLU A 751 -23.83 -42.90 -15.69
C GLU A 751 -23.56 -43.83 -14.50
N ILE A 752 -23.11 -45.06 -14.76
CA ILE A 752 -22.71 -46.02 -13.70
C ILE A 752 -21.59 -45.45 -12.81
N TYR A 753 -20.62 -44.74 -13.39
CA TYR A 753 -19.55 -44.09 -12.63
C TYR A 753 -20.07 -42.87 -11.84
N GLN A 754 -20.94 -42.06 -12.45
CA GLN A 754 -21.52 -40.86 -11.85
C GLN A 754 -22.43 -41.23 -10.68
N GLU A 755 -23.29 -42.25 -10.81
CA GLU A 755 -24.09 -42.79 -9.71
C GLU A 755 -23.21 -43.32 -8.57
N ARG A 756 -22.15 -44.08 -8.88
CA ARG A 756 -21.20 -44.56 -7.87
C ARG A 756 -20.50 -43.42 -7.12
N VAL A 757 -20.16 -42.32 -7.80
CA VAL A 757 -19.54 -41.13 -7.18
C VAL A 757 -20.57 -40.30 -6.40
N VAL A 758 -21.77 -40.10 -6.93
CA VAL A 758 -22.86 -39.36 -6.28
C VAL A 758 -23.35 -40.11 -5.04
N SER A 759 -23.55 -41.43 -5.10
CA SER A 759 -23.95 -42.24 -3.95
C SER A 759 -22.93 -42.13 -2.81
N ARG A 760 -21.63 -42.32 -3.08
CA ARG A 760 -20.56 -42.13 -2.08
C ARG A 760 -20.57 -40.73 -1.49
N ARG A 761 -20.67 -39.68 -2.33
CA ARG A 761 -20.75 -38.28 -1.86
C ARG A 761 -22.01 -38.02 -1.04
N GLN A 762 -23.13 -38.67 -1.37
CA GLN A 762 -24.38 -38.57 -0.62
C GLN A 762 -24.29 -39.29 0.74
N GLU A 763 -23.63 -40.45 0.82
CA GLU A 763 -23.31 -41.16 2.06
C GLU A 763 -22.44 -40.29 2.98
N GLU A 764 -21.39 -39.66 2.44
CA GLU A 764 -20.50 -38.76 3.19
C GLU A 764 -21.22 -37.47 3.62
N PHE A 765 -22.02 -36.87 2.75
CA PHE A 765 -22.85 -35.72 3.09
C PHE A 765 -23.87 -36.08 4.18
N ASN A 766 -24.52 -37.24 4.10
CA ASN A 766 -25.44 -37.75 5.11
C ASN A 766 -24.73 -38.12 6.43
N ARG A 767 -23.44 -38.49 6.40
CA ARG A 767 -22.59 -38.65 7.59
C ARG A 767 -22.31 -37.30 8.25
N LEU A 768 -21.74 -36.35 7.50
CA LEU A 768 -21.41 -35.00 7.97
C LEU A 768 -22.65 -34.22 8.46
N ARG A 769 -23.80 -34.42 7.80
CA ARG A 769 -25.08 -33.85 8.22
C ARG A 769 -25.52 -34.38 9.59
N ARG A 770 -25.49 -35.70 9.81
CA ARG A 770 -25.79 -36.31 11.11
C ARG A 770 -24.83 -35.83 12.19
N GLU A 771 -23.53 -35.81 11.93
CA GLU A 771 -22.54 -35.27 12.86
C GLU A 771 -22.79 -33.79 13.23
N ARG A 772 -23.31 -32.99 12.30
CA ARG A 772 -23.68 -31.58 12.53
C ARG A 772 -24.95 -31.47 13.35
N GLU A 773 -25.97 -32.25 13.04
CA GLU A 773 -27.25 -32.31 13.79
C GLU A 773 -27.02 -32.83 15.22
N GLU A 774 -26.15 -33.81 15.42
CA GLU A 774 -25.66 -34.25 16.73
C GLU A 774 -24.89 -33.15 17.48
N ARG A 775 -23.93 -32.47 16.82
CA ARG A 775 -23.17 -31.37 17.46
C ARG A 775 -24.09 -30.25 17.91
N ILE A 776 -25.07 -29.88 17.08
CA ILE A 776 -26.12 -28.90 17.44
C ILE A 776 -26.95 -29.42 18.63
N SER A 777 -27.33 -30.70 18.63
CA SER A 777 -28.10 -31.32 19.73
C SER A 777 -27.33 -31.31 21.05
N ARG A 778 -26.03 -31.63 21.03
CA ARG A 778 -25.15 -31.56 22.21
C ARG A 778 -25.01 -30.12 22.74
N ILE A 779 -24.88 -29.12 21.87
CA ILE A 779 -24.85 -27.69 22.24
C ILE A 779 -26.20 -27.22 22.81
N LEU A 780 -27.32 -27.72 22.28
CA LEU A 780 -28.66 -27.43 22.82
C LEU A 780 -28.87 -28.08 24.20
N GLN A 781 -28.33 -29.29 24.43
CA GLN A 781 -28.32 -29.95 25.74
C GLN A 781 -27.43 -29.21 26.75
N SER A 782 -26.20 -28.81 26.38
CA SER A 782 -25.32 -28.03 27.29
C SER A 782 -25.99 -26.71 27.68
N ARG A 783 -26.56 -25.98 26.72
CA ARG A 783 -27.29 -24.73 26.97
C ARG A 783 -28.56 -24.91 27.81
N ARG A 784 -29.19 -26.10 27.84
CA ARG A 784 -30.27 -26.40 28.81
C ARG A 784 -29.71 -26.58 30.22
N LEU A 785 -28.67 -27.40 30.36
CA LEU A 785 -28.00 -27.65 31.65
C LEU A 785 -27.38 -26.37 32.24
N GLU A 786 -26.80 -25.49 31.41
CA GLU A 786 -26.33 -24.16 31.79
C GLU A 786 -27.46 -23.28 32.32
N ARG A 787 -28.61 -23.23 31.62
CA ARG A 787 -29.79 -22.47 32.08
C ARG A 787 -30.32 -23.01 33.41
N GLU A 788 -30.31 -24.32 33.63
CA GLU A 788 -30.73 -24.93 34.89
C GLU A 788 -29.74 -24.64 36.03
N LYS A 789 -28.43 -24.76 35.78
CA LYS A 789 -27.38 -24.33 36.73
C LYS A 789 -27.53 -22.85 37.09
N MET A 790 -27.76 -21.97 36.11
CA MET A 790 -27.98 -20.54 36.35
C MET A 790 -29.28 -20.24 37.10
N ARG A 791 -30.36 -21.02 36.90
CA ARG A 791 -31.58 -20.93 37.73
C ARG A 791 -31.31 -21.33 39.18
N LYS A 792 -30.59 -22.43 39.41
CA LYS A 792 -30.19 -22.88 40.75
C LYS A 792 -29.28 -21.86 41.42
N LEU A 793 -28.30 -21.30 40.71
CA LEU A 793 -27.42 -20.24 41.23
C LEU A 793 -28.20 -18.96 41.58
N LYS A 794 -29.14 -18.51 40.73
CA LYS A 794 -30.05 -17.38 41.02
C LYS A 794 -31.12 -17.67 42.09
N TYR A 795 -31.22 -18.90 42.57
CA TYR A 795 -32.04 -19.26 43.73
C TYR A 795 -31.17 -19.20 44.99
N TYR A 796 -29.99 -19.84 44.99
CA TYR A 796 -29.02 -19.74 46.08
C TYR A 796 -28.60 -18.29 46.38
N LEU A 797 -28.29 -17.48 45.36
CA LEU A 797 -27.91 -16.08 45.56
C LEU A 797 -29.00 -15.27 46.28
N ARG A 798 -30.28 -15.45 45.91
CA ARG A 798 -31.38 -14.77 46.61
C ARG A 798 -31.58 -15.27 48.04
N LEU A 799 -31.38 -16.56 48.30
CA LEU A 799 -31.45 -17.12 49.64
C LEU A 799 -30.32 -16.56 50.55
N GLU A 800 -29.12 -16.36 49.99
CA GLU A 800 -28.00 -15.74 50.72
C GLU A 800 -28.17 -14.22 50.85
N GLU A 801 -28.79 -13.53 49.87
CA GLU A 801 -29.19 -12.12 49.96
C GLU A 801 -30.25 -11.90 51.05
N GLU A 802 -31.31 -12.72 51.11
CA GLU A 802 -32.32 -12.72 52.17
C GLU A 802 -31.70 -12.99 53.55
N ARG A 803 -30.72 -13.90 53.63
CA ARG A 803 -29.96 -14.17 54.86
C ARG A 803 -29.11 -12.96 55.28
N GLN A 804 -28.43 -12.29 54.34
CA GLN A 804 -27.67 -11.08 54.64
C GLN A 804 -28.57 -9.90 55.02
N GLN A 805 -29.78 -9.79 54.44
CA GLN A 805 -30.74 -8.76 54.84
C GLN A 805 -31.17 -8.95 56.29
N LYS A 806 -31.55 -10.17 56.70
CA LYS A 806 -31.89 -10.47 58.11
C LYS A 806 -30.75 -10.15 59.08
N LEU A 807 -29.50 -10.48 58.74
CA LEU A 807 -28.33 -10.13 59.57
C LEU A 807 -28.13 -8.61 59.69
N ARG A 808 -28.42 -7.84 58.64
CA ARG A 808 -28.37 -6.37 58.68
C ARG A 808 -29.54 -5.78 59.48
N GLU A 809 -30.73 -6.36 59.38
CA GLU A 809 -31.89 -5.99 60.20
C GLU A 809 -31.65 -6.28 61.70
N GLU A 810 -31.00 -7.40 62.05
CA GLU A 810 -30.57 -7.73 63.41
C GLU A 810 -29.45 -6.81 63.94
N GLU A 811 -28.54 -6.35 63.07
CA GLU A 811 -27.56 -5.32 63.44
C GLU A 811 -28.20 -3.94 63.61
N GLU A 812 -29.11 -3.55 62.74
CA GLU A 812 -29.85 -2.28 62.87
C GLU A 812 -30.77 -2.29 64.09
N ALA A 813 -31.42 -3.41 64.41
CA ALA A 813 -32.19 -3.56 65.64
C ALA A 813 -31.31 -3.32 66.88
N ARG A 814 -30.14 -3.99 66.97
CA ARG A 814 -29.20 -3.77 68.08
C ARG A 814 -28.65 -2.34 68.14
N LYS A 815 -28.35 -1.71 66.99
CA LYS A 815 -27.95 -0.30 66.93
C LYS A 815 -29.06 0.66 67.38
N ARG A 816 -30.33 0.33 67.11
CA ARG A 816 -31.50 1.09 67.60
C ARG A 816 -31.71 0.90 69.11
N GLU A 817 -31.51 -0.30 69.66
CA GLU A 817 -31.53 -0.55 71.10
C GLU A 817 -30.38 0.15 71.83
N GLU A 818 -29.16 0.15 71.28
CA GLU A 818 -28.04 0.93 71.83
C GLU A 818 -28.31 2.44 71.79
N ALA A 819 -28.89 2.95 70.71
CA ALA A 819 -29.26 4.35 70.60
C ALA A 819 -30.38 4.74 71.58
N GLU A 820 -31.35 3.85 71.84
CA GLU A 820 -32.34 3.99 72.90
C GLU A 820 -31.70 4.06 74.28
N ARG A 821 -30.75 3.16 74.59
CA ARG A 821 -30.03 3.15 75.88
C ARG A 821 -29.23 4.43 76.08
N ARG A 822 -28.45 4.86 75.07
CA ARG A 822 -27.69 6.12 75.13
C ARG A 822 -28.62 7.34 75.32
N LYS A 823 -29.77 7.40 74.64
CA LYS A 823 -30.77 8.46 74.85
C LYS A 823 -31.38 8.44 76.25
N LYS A 824 -31.57 7.26 76.86
CA LYS A 824 -32.06 7.12 78.24
C LYS A 824 -30.99 7.57 79.26
N GLU A 825 -29.72 7.25 79.02
CA GLU A 825 -28.59 7.75 79.82
C GLU A 825 -28.37 9.26 79.68
N GLU A 826 -28.51 9.82 78.47
CA GLU A 826 -28.47 11.26 78.21
C GLU A 826 -29.65 12.00 78.85
N ALA A 827 -30.86 11.42 78.79
CA ALA A 827 -32.03 11.96 79.47
C ALA A 827 -31.87 11.95 81.00
N GLU A 828 -31.30 10.90 81.60
CA GLU A 828 -30.94 10.90 83.02
C GLU A 828 -29.90 11.98 83.37
N ARG A 829 -28.90 12.19 82.51
CA ARG A 829 -27.89 13.24 82.72
C ARG A 829 -28.51 14.63 82.62
N LEU A 830 -29.40 14.89 81.67
CA LEU A 830 -30.18 16.12 81.61
C LEU A 830 -31.09 16.29 82.82
N ALA A 831 -31.76 15.23 83.29
CA ALA A 831 -32.61 15.28 84.48
C ALA A 831 -31.81 15.63 85.74
N LYS A 832 -30.63 15.04 85.93
CA LYS A 832 -29.72 15.33 87.04
C LYS A 832 -29.15 16.76 86.98
N LEU A 833 -28.87 17.28 85.79
CA LEU A 833 -28.50 18.69 85.59
C LEU A 833 -29.68 19.64 85.83
N ALA A 834 -30.90 19.26 85.43
CA ALA A 834 -32.12 20.01 85.70
C ALA A 834 -32.44 20.06 87.20
N GLU A 835 -32.27 18.96 87.95
CA GLU A 835 -32.45 18.91 89.40
C GLU A 835 -31.45 19.84 90.14
N ILE A 836 -30.21 19.93 89.65
CA ILE A 836 -29.20 20.87 90.17
C ILE A 836 -29.61 22.33 89.87
N ALA A 837 -30.05 22.62 88.64
CA ALA A 837 -30.54 23.94 88.25
C ALA A 837 -31.83 24.33 89.00
N GLU A 838 -32.70 23.38 89.31
CA GLU A 838 -33.93 23.62 90.09
C GLU A 838 -33.62 23.87 91.57
N LYS A 839 -32.63 23.17 92.15
CA LYS A 839 -32.11 23.47 93.50
C LYS A 839 -31.39 24.83 93.58
N GLN A 840 -30.80 25.31 92.49
CA GLN A 840 -30.32 26.70 92.39
C GLN A 840 -31.49 27.69 92.34
N ARG A 841 -32.48 27.46 91.46
CA ARG A 841 -33.70 28.30 91.36
C ARG A 841 -34.55 28.31 92.62
N GLN A 842 -34.54 27.24 93.43
CA GLN A 842 -35.19 27.22 94.74
C GLN A 842 -34.50 28.18 95.73
N ARG A 843 -33.17 28.25 95.72
CA ARG A 843 -32.41 29.20 96.55
C ARG A 843 -32.57 30.65 96.10
N GLU A 844 -32.68 30.88 94.79
CA GLU A 844 -33.04 32.19 94.25
C GLU A 844 -34.47 32.58 94.67
N ARG A 845 -35.45 31.68 94.54
CA ARG A 845 -36.84 31.90 94.99
C ARG A 845 -36.97 32.12 96.50
N GLU A 846 -36.15 31.49 97.34
CA GLU A 846 -36.15 31.77 98.80
C GLU A 846 -35.62 33.17 99.17
N LEU A 847 -34.72 33.72 98.34
CA LEU A 847 -34.27 35.11 98.46
C LEU A 847 -35.31 36.08 97.88
N GLU A 848 -35.93 35.70 96.76
CA GLU A 848 -36.97 36.47 96.09
C GLU A 848 -38.27 36.53 96.92
N GLU A 849 -38.69 35.45 97.59
CA GLU A 849 -39.80 35.46 98.56
C GLU A 849 -39.54 36.42 99.73
N LYS A 850 -38.31 36.49 100.23
CA LYS A 850 -37.96 37.42 101.32
C LYS A 850 -38.03 38.88 100.85
N ALA A 851 -37.69 39.15 99.59
CA ALA A 851 -37.85 40.46 98.97
C ALA A 851 -39.31 40.78 98.59
N GLU A 852 -40.10 39.79 98.17
CA GLU A 852 -41.53 39.94 97.86
C GLU A 852 -42.36 40.19 99.13
N ARG A 853 -42.09 39.49 100.23
CA ARG A 853 -42.81 39.71 101.51
C ARG A 853 -42.63 41.14 102.02
N GLN A 854 -41.49 41.80 101.76
CA GLN A 854 -41.27 43.22 102.06
C GLN A 854 -41.87 44.20 101.03
N LYS A 855 -42.38 43.72 99.88
CA LYS A 855 -42.99 44.56 98.83
C LYS A 855 -44.50 44.34 98.65
N LYS A 856 -45.05 43.20 99.10
CA LYS A 856 -46.48 42.86 98.95
C LYS A 856 -47.36 43.22 100.17
N GLU A 857 -46.78 43.72 101.25
CA GLU A 857 -47.54 44.53 102.23
C GLU A 857 -47.97 45.90 101.66
N ALA A 858 -47.37 46.35 100.54
CA ALA A 858 -47.57 47.71 100.01
C ALA A 858 -48.68 47.86 98.94
N LEU A 859 -49.23 46.78 98.37
CA LEU A 859 -50.25 46.87 97.31
C LEU A 859 -51.21 45.66 97.26
N PHE A 860 -52.34 45.80 97.95
CA PHE A 860 -53.54 44.96 97.77
C PHE A 860 -54.68 45.82 97.21
N GLY A 861 -55.19 45.53 96.00
CA GLY A 861 -56.41 46.18 95.51
C GLY A 861 -56.74 46.11 94.00
N ARG A 862 -57.81 45.37 93.65
CA ARG A 862 -58.56 45.34 92.35
C ARG A 862 -57.81 44.85 91.09
N GLY A 863 -58.45 44.39 90.00
CA GLY A 863 -59.86 44.00 89.79
C GLY A 863 -60.48 44.45 88.44
N GLY A 864 -61.04 43.52 87.64
CA GLY A 864 -61.66 43.74 86.30
C GLY A 864 -60.77 43.29 85.11
N GLU A 865 -61.19 42.65 84.00
CA GLU A 865 -62.34 42.81 83.04
C GLU A 865 -62.15 43.91 81.96
N ALA A 866 -62.48 43.78 80.66
CA ALA A 866 -63.02 42.67 79.82
C ALA A 866 -62.95 42.98 78.26
N ALA A 867 -63.55 42.11 77.41
CA ALA A 867 -64.11 42.35 76.03
C ALA A 867 -63.19 42.40 74.75
N VAL A 868 -63.60 42.13 73.47
CA VAL A 868 -64.79 41.46 72.83
C VAL A 868 -64.61 41.17 71.27
N LYS A 869 -64.95 39.94 70.77
CA LYS A 869 -65.57 39.49 69.45
C LYS A 869 -65.03 39.92 68.02
N PRO A 870 -65.53 39.42 66.83
CA PRO A 870 -65.63 38.00 66.33
C PRO A 870 -65.53 37.73 64.75
N LEU A 871 -65.75 36.47 64.30
CA LEU A 871 -66.33 35.92 62.99
C LEU A 871 -65.52 35.67 61.66
N GLU A 872 -65.18 34.38 61.38
CA GLU A 872 -65.64 33.43 60.29
C GLU A 872 -65.80 33.78 58.76
N PRO A 873 -65.90 32.80 57.78
CA PRO A 873 -65.32 31.43 57.65
C PRO A 873 -64.97 30.82 56.21
N SER A 874 -64.08 29.80 56.18
CA SER A 874 -64.11 28.46 55.44
C SER A 874 -64.14 28.22 53.90
N ALA A 875 -63.34 27.21 53.43
CA ALA A 875 -63.56 26.30 52.26
C ALA A 875 -62.66 25.00 52.29
N ARG A 876 -62.89 23.98 51.42
CA ARG A 876 -62.21 22.63 51.32
C ARG A 876 -61.52 22.41 49.92
N THR A 877 -60.84 21.32 49.47
CA THR A 877 -60.99 19.82 49.53
C THR A 877 -59.67 19.01 49.21
N LEU A 878 -59.70 17.65 49.12
CA LEU A 878 -58.53 16.71 49.12
C LEU A 878 -58.77 15.32 48.40
N GLU A 879 -57.70 14.53 48.14
CA GLU A 879 -57.60 13.01 48.00
C GLU A 879 -58.27 12.26 46.78
N ALA A 880 -58.02 10.96 46.42
CA ALA A 880 -56.84 10.02 46.43
C ALA A 880 -57.14 8.59 45.81
N GLY A 881 -56.12 7.71 45.64
CA GLY A 881 -56.20 6.20 45.54
C GLY A 881 -56.44 5.51 44.17
N SER A 882 -56.38 4.15 43.97
CA SER A 882 -55.57 3.04 44.58
C SER A 882 -55.85 1.62 43.95
N ALA A 883 -54.85 0.70 43.93
CA ALA A 883 -54.94 -0.79 43.97
C ALA A 883 -55.45 -1.67 42.78
N ALA A 884 -55.38 -3.02 42.96
CA ALA A 884 -55.65 -4.17 42.04
C ALA A 884 -56.20 -5.38 42.89
N PRO A 885 -56.42 -6.67 42.45
CA PRO A 885 -56.14 -7.37 41.16
C PRO A 885 -57.18 -8.44 40.66
N ALA A 886 -56.78 -9.27 39.67
CA ALA A 886 -57.14 -10.71 39.42
C ALA A 886 -58.24 -11.18 38.41
N ALA A 887 -57.87 -12.26 37.69
CA ALA A 887 -58.64 -13.41 37.15
C ALA A 887 -59.57 -13.36 35.89
N ALA A 888 -59.21 -14.22 34.92
CA ALA A 888 -60.04 -15.16 34.12
C ALA A 888 -60.92 -14.75 32.89
N ALA A 889 -60.55 -15.35 31.74
CA ALA A 889 -61.40 -16.01 30.72
C ALA A 889 -62.18 -15.25 29.61
N ALA A 890 -62.34 -15.97 28.48
CA ALA A 890 -63.36 -15.89 27.41
C ALA A 890 -63.49 -14.65 26.48
N ALA A 891 -62.88 -14.79 25.29
CA ALA A 891 -63.50 -14.74 23.94
C ALA A 891 -64.36 -13.54 23.42
N ALA A 892 -64.30 -13.40 22.09
CA ALA A 892 -65.19 -12.65 21.18
C ALA A 892 -65.04 -11.12 21.04
N ALA A 893 -65.49 -10.63 19.88
CA ALA A 893 -65.50 -9.24 19.37
C ALA A 893 -67.00 -8.83 19.15
N PRO A 894 -67.42 -7.76 18.42
CA PRO A 894 -66.66 -6.79 17.60
C PRO A 894 -67.13 -5.30 17.52
N ALA A 895 -66.17 -4.39 17.19
CA ALA A 895 -66.36 -3.19 16.34
C ALA A 895 -67.39 -2.10 16.82
N PRO A 896 -67.80 -1.06 16.05
CA PRO A 896 -67.33 -0.57 14.73
C PRO A 896 -67.15 0.97 14.54
N SER A 897 -66.70 1.35 13.33
CA SER A 897 -66.79 2.69 12.68
C SER A 897 -65.86 3.81 13.19
N SER A 898 -65.43 4.80 12.39
CA SER A 898 -65.58 5.10 10.93
C SER A 898 -64.22 5.58 10.36
N GLY A 899 -63.82 5.41 9.10
CA GLY A 899 -64.54 5.46 7.81
C GLY A 899 -64.41 6.88 7.20
N LYS A 900 -64.12 7.13 5.92
CA LYS A 900 -63.94 6.32 4.67
C LYS A 900 -62.63 6.85 3.97
N TYR A 901 -62.30 6.83 2.67
CA TYR A 901 -62.82 6.35 1.36
C TYR A 901 -61.64 6.32 0.35
N VAL A 902 -61.66 5.47 -0.70
CA VAL A 902 -60.75 5.55 -1.88
C VAL A 902 -61.52 5.18 -3.18
N PRO A 903 -61.32 5.87 -4.33
CA PRO A 903 -62.01 5.58 -5.60
C PRO A 903 -61.66 4.24 -6.28
N LYS A 904 -62.45 3.88 -7.31
CA LYS A 904 -62.70 2.47 -7.71
C LYS A 904 -62.78 2.31 -9.24
N PHE A 905 -61.66 2.13 -9.94
CA PHE A 905 -61.64 1.99 -11.43
C PHE A 905 -60.65 0.96 -12.04
N ARG A 906 -60.04 0.06 -11.26
CA ARG A 906 -59.28 -1.11 -11.79
C ARG A 906 -59.42 -2.35 -10.92
N ARG A 907 -60.48 -3.12 -11.16
CA ARG A 907 -60.62 -4.55 -10.81
C ARG A 907 -61.43 -5.25 -11.90
N GLU A 908 -61.28 -6.57 -11.98
CA GLU A 908 -61.66 -7.44 -13.10
C GLU A 908 -60.80 -7.18 -14.38
N ARG A 909 -60.42 -8.19 -15.18
CA ARG A 909 -60.87 -9.59 -15.23
C ARG A 909 -59.74 -10.64 -15.03
N THR A 910 -60.16 -11.90 -14.95
CA THR A 910 -59.37 -13.11 -14.72
C THR A 910 -58.89 -13.76 -16.03
N GLU A 911 -57.71 -14.40 -16.03
CA GLU A 911 -57.39 -15.77 -16.52
C GLU A 911 -55.87 -15.97 -16.72
N GLY A 912 -55.40 -17.22 -16.78
CA GLY A 912 -53.99 -17.61 -16.95
C GLY A 912 -53.77 -18.49 -18.20
N PRO A 913 -52.62 -19.21 -18.37
CA PRO A 913 -51.62 -19.56 -17.36
C PRO A 913 -50.12 -19.37 -17.77
N ALA A 914 -49.22 -19.58 -16.79
CA ALA A 914 -47.75 -19.75 -16.91
C ALA A 914 -46.93 -18.52 -17.41
N ALA A 915 -45.68 -18.30 -16.99
CA ALA A 915 -44.82 -18.98 -16.01
C ALA A 915 -44.05 -17.93 -15.13
N ALA A 916 -43.50 -18.36 -13.99
CA ALA A 916 -42.72 -17.49 -13.09
C ALA A 916 -41.32 -17.18 -13.65
N THR A 917 -40.79 -15.97 -13.47
CA THR A 917 -40.07 -15.58 -12.23
C THR A 917 -40.06 -14.04 -12.02
N PRO A 918 -39.84 -13.54 -10.79
CA PRO A 918 -40.29 -12.20 -10.40
C PRO A 918 -39.20 -11.10 -10.42
N PRO A 919 -39.60 -9.83 -10.61
CA PRO A 919 -38.91 -8.67 -10.05
C PRO A 919 -39.47 -8.30 -8.66
N GLU A 920 -38.61 -8.00 -7.70
CA GLU A 920 -39.00 -7.30 -6.45
C GLU A 920 -38.86 -5.78 -6.62
N THR A 921 -39.68 -5.00 -5.90
CA THR A 921 -39.24 -3.73 -5.27
C THR A 921 -40.27 -3.20 -4.26
N ASP A 922 -39.76 -2.48 -3.25
CA ASP A 922 -40.48 -1.61 -2.31
C ASP A 922 -41.47 -2.27 -1.32
N ARG A 923 -41.63 -1.81 -0.07
CA ARG A 923 -41.13 -0.58 0.58
C ARG A 923 -41.15 -0.64 2.12
N TRP A 924 -40.25 0.13 2.76
CA TRP A 924 -40.44 0.95 4.00
C TRP A 924 -39.15 1.75 4.27
N THR A 925 -38.83 2.77 3.45
CA THR A 925 -38.94 4.22 3.78
C THR A 925 -38.15 4.75 5.00
N ASN A 926 -36.91 5.22 4.74
CA ASN A 926 -36.35 6.59 4.99
C ASN A 926 -36.36 7.22 6.42
N PRO A 927 -35.48 8.21 6.76
CA PRO A 927 -35.01 9.30 5.88
C PRO A 927 -33.54 9.79 5.93
N SER A 928 -32.96 10.00 4.74
CA SER A 928 -32.03 11.11 4.39
C SER A 928 -30.62 11.19 5.05
N ARG A 929 -29.54 11.67 4.39
CA ARG A 929 -29.40 12.34 3.07
C ARG A 929 -27.99 12.06 2.49
N GLN A 930 -27.90 11.37 1.35
CA GLN A 930 -26.69 11.26 0.50
C GLN A 930 -27.14 11.06 -0.96
N ASP A 931 -26.34 11.56 -1.90
CA ASP A 931 -26.41 11.36 -3.36
C ASP A 931 -24.97 11.51 -3.90
N GLY A 932 -24.53 10.91 -5.00
CA GLY A 932 -25.24 10.11 -6.01
C GLY A 932 -24.89 10.63 -7.42
N GLY A 933 -24.47 9.81 -8.40
CA GLY A 933 -24.20 8.38 -8.44
C GLY A 933 -23.62 7.98 -9.82
N ASP A 934 -23.42 6.69 -10.08
CA ASP A 934 -22.75 6.19 -11.31
C ASP A 934 -23.55 5.02 -11.92
N ARG A 935 -23.85 5.03 -13.24
CA ARG A 935 -24.40 3.86 -13.97
C ARG A 935 -24.19 3.93 -15.49
N TRP A 936 -23.92 2.76 -16.09
CA TRP A 936 -23.62 2.56 -17.52
C TRP A 936 -24.85 2.19 -18.37
N ARG A 937 -24.90 2.64 -19.65
CA ARG A 937 -24.81 1.75 -20.84
C ARG A 937 -24.84 2.47 -22.21
N SER A 938 -24.21 1.81 -23.19
CA SER A 938 -24.47 1.80 -24.65
C SER A 938 -24.23 3.02 -25.56
N ASP A 939 -23.17 2.86 -26.37
CA ASP A 939 -23.13 2.92 -27.85
C ASP A 939 -22.90 4.22 -28.66
N ASP A 940 -22.11 4.02 -29.71
CA ASP A 940 -21.92 4.75 -30.98
C ASP A 940 -21.63 6.27 -31.02
N ARG A 941 -20.35 6.62 -31.32
CA ARG A 941 -19.94 7.06 -32.69
C ARG A 941 -18.42 7.35 -32.85
N ARG A 942 -17.83 6.90 -33.98
CA ARG A 942 -16.58 7.42 -34.59
C ARG A 942 -16.82 8.85 -35.14
N PRO A 943 -15.84 9.79 -35.18
CA PRO A 943 -14.63 9.74 -36.07
C PRO A 943 -13.34 10.38 -35.45
N ALA A 944 -12.21 10.59 -36.14
CA ALA A 944 -11.40 9.78 -37.10
C ALA A 944 -10.04 10.49 -37.39
N PHE A 945 -9.09 9.77 -38.05
CA PHE A 945 -7.86 10.25 -38.70
C PHE A 945 -6.64 10.76 -37.87
N GLY A 946 -5.43 10.53 -38.43
CA GLY A 946 -4.13 11.05 -37.95
C GLY A 946 -3.29 10.05 -37.13
N SER A 947 -2.60 9.02 -37.67
CA SER A 947 -1.60 8.94 -38.77
C SER A 947 -0.15 9.00 -38.27
N GLY A 948 0.69 8.06 -38.73
CA GLY A 948 2.11 7.89 -38.36
C GLY A 948 2.32 6.97 -37.13
N GLY A 949 3.22 5.99 -37.12
CA GLY A 949 4.11 5.49 -38.19
C GLY A 949 5.36 4.81 -37.59
N GLY A 950 5.66 3.56 -37.95
CA GLY A 950 6.89 2.86 -37.53
C GLY A 950 6.69 1.42 -37.04
N SER A 951 6.76 0.45 -37.96
CA SER A 951 6.65 -0.98 -37.62
C SER A 951 8.01 -1.65 -37.45
N ARG A 952 8.17 -2.43 -36.36
CA ARG A 952 9.02 -3.63 -36.33
C ARG A 952 8.39 -4.69 -35.43
N SER A 953 7.69 -5.64 -36.04
CA SER A 953 7.30 -6.91 -35.39
C SER A 953 7.47 -8.07 -36.37
N SER A 954 7.96 -9.20 -35.87
CA SER A 954 8.15 -10.44 -36.64
C SER A 954 7.31 -11.56 -36.00
N SER A 955 6.06 -11.68 -36.44
CA SER A 955 5.11 -12.69 -35.96
C SER A 955 5.15 -13.96 -36.83
N THR A 956 5.91 -14.96 -36.38
CA THR A 956 5.86 -16.30 -37.00
C THR A 956 4.87 -17.17 -36.22
N TRP A 957 3.62 -17.22 -36.67
CA TRP A 957 2.64 -18.22 -36.21
C TRP A 957 2.53 -19.35 -37.23
N SER A 958 2.85 -20.57 -36.78
CA SER A 958 2.62 -21.82 -37.51
C SER A 958 1.86 -22.78 -36.60
N SER A 959 0.60 -23.03 -36.91
CA SER A 959 -0.20 -24.07 -36.24
C SER A 959 0.29 -25.45 -36.66
N SER A 960 0.53 -26.34 -35.70
CA SER A 960 0.56 -27.79 -35.93
C SER A 960 -0.25 -28.53 -34.87
N ARG A 961 -1.53 -28.80 -35.18
CA ARG A 961 -2.25 -29.92 -34.55
C ARG A 961 -1.47 -31.22 -34.83
N ARG A 962 -1.35 -32.10 -33.83
CA ARG A 962 -1.08 -33.53 -34.02
C ARG A 962 -1.83 -34.31 -32.97
N ASP A 963 -2.41 -35.42 -33.40
CA ASP A 963 -3.22 -36.32 -32.60
C ASP A 963 -2.33 -37.25 -31.76
N ARG A 964 -2.53 -37.25 -30.43
CA ARG A 964 -2.63 -38.43 -29.56
C ARG A 964 -2.92 -38.05 -28.11
#